data_AF-A0A3B8XEF3-F1
#
_entry.id   AF-A0A3B8XEF3-F1
#
_cell.length_a   1.000
_cell.length_b   1.000
_cell.length_c   1.000
_cell.angle_alpha   90.00
_cell.angle_beta   90.00
_cell.angle_gamma   90.00
#
_symmetry.space_group_name_H-M   'P 1'
#
loop_
_entity.id
_entity.type
_entity.pdbx_description
1 polymer ?
#
loop_
_entity_poly.entity_id
_entity_poly.type
_entity_poly.pdbx_seq_one_letter_code
_entity_poly.pdbx_strand_id
1 'polypeptide(L)'
;MSRQRTRHFAVALVLSAVLTAAAAMPAVASIATSSTSSSTRAPAPAVVGAVVAHTSREVFGFALASSLSDPSVGYPSWNFDLLSTVAFFGVHVDTAGHFVGDNGWNVWNSAALSSLVSTAHQHGAKVVLTIILQDFSANTPNMCAGLMHADATVAQTVTEVKAKGVDGVNIDYEGLDGSCGTADPFWAQHAMTSMAQQMRTALGPAPYISIDTYSGAAADGYGFFDIAGLATYVDSMFVMAYDMEYSNYGSAPLYCSSFCLGPTSPLTAYRYNDTSVMSQYLAKAPASKVILGVPYFGRKACVASPSIPNQYPTSSVVADSYLDASGEAAYYEVQPGSYAIHRETNSAGMERWDTWFNTTLKCTRQLYWDDAVSLGKKYDLVNADGLRGVGIWNLNYGGGAPELWAALQNHFAVCSSVTASAAPASPQATSTTVTFTASASGCPNPRYQFWLLAPGSSTWTVAQAYSSSATFNWNTAGQAVGTYRYSVWARDAGSPAGYDTFFPGAAYTLNSRCVSVTASAVPAAPQLPGTTVTLTASTPGCPNPLYEFWILAPGGSWTVMQTYSTSATFTWNTAGKPPGTYLYSVWVRDATSSAGYDAYFPGTAYTVTSPCTSVTASASPAAPQAVGTAVTITASASGCPNPRYEFWILDPSSSSWAIAQAYSSSPAFAWSTTGKPAGIYRYSVWVRDAVSSAGYDTFFPGTAYTLNTPCTSVIATAAPASPQSRGATIAFSARASGCPNPQYEFWILAPGSSTWQLVQGYSTNATFSWNTAGKPAGNYLYSVWVRDAGSAAAYDTYFPGTAYTLT
;
A
#
# COMPACT_ATOMS: atom_id res chain seq x y z
N MET A 1 -15.22 57.40 51.15
CA MET A 1 -14.40 57.38 52.39
C MET A 1 -13.60 56.08 52.45
N SER A 2 -12.41 56.08 53.09
CA SER A 2 -11.62 54.94 53.63
C SER A 2 -11.80 53.53 52.99
N ARG A 3 -10.88 53.02 52.16
CA ARG A 3 -9.61 52.28 52.48
C ARG A 3 -9.74 50.84 53.04
N GLN A 4 -8.94 49.94 52.42
CA GLN A 4 -8.38 48.67 52.95
C GLN A 4 -9.38 47.47 53.11
N ARG A 5 -9.02 46.19 52.85
CA ARG A 5 -7.71 45.49 52.84
C ARG A 5 -7.63 44.32 51.82
N THR A 6 -6.42 44.06 51.32
CA THR A 6 -6.00 42.82 50.64
C THR A 6 -5.64 41.70 51.63
N ARG A 7 -5.84 40.43 51.23
CA ARG A 7 -5.05 39.27 51.71
C ARG A 7 -4.82 38.25 50.61
N HIS A 8 -3.59 37.76 50.49
CA HIS A 8 -3.21 36.58 49.71
C HIS A 8 -3.10 35.36 50.65
N PHE A 9 -3.22 34.15 50.12
CA PHE A 9 -2.55 32.96 50.65
C PHE A 9 -2.24 31.99 49.51
N ALA A 10 -1.10 31.31 49.58
CA ALA A 10 -0.66 30.32 48.60
C ALA A 10 0.27 29.27 49.22
N VAL A 11 0.33 28.10 48.58
CA VAL A 11 1.34 27.02 48.69
C VAL A 11 1.37 26.13 49.94
N ALA A 12 1.19 24.80 49.73
CA ALA A 12 2.02 23.73 50.32
C ALA A 12 1.90 22.40 49.54
N LEU A 13 2.93 21.55 49.63
CA LEU A 13 3.22 20.32 48.86
C LEU A 13 3.95 19.34 49.84
N VAL A 14 4.13 18.00 49.69
CA VAL A 14 4.21 17.04 48.56
C VAL A 14 3.88 15.60 49.05
N LEU A 15 3.91 14.61 48.14
CA LEU A 15 4.49 13.24 48.29
C LEU A 15 3.58 12.00 48.50
N SER A 16 4.19 10.82 48.29
CA SER A 16 3.58 9.63 47.66
C SER A 16 3.94 8.29 48.34
N ALA A 17 3.10 7.25 48.14
CA ALA A 17 3.41 5.80 48.16
C ALA A 17 2.19 5.04 47.55
N VAL A 18 2.23 4.05 46.63
CA VAL A 18 3.10 2.91 46.25
C VAL A 18 2.64 1.55 46.82
N LEU A 19 2.12 0.72 45.90
CA LEU A 19 1.94 -0.76 45.87
C LEU A 19 1.26 -1.53 47.03
N THR A 20 0.27 -2.36 46.65
CA THR A 20 0.39 -3.85 46.73
C THR A 20 -0.47 -4.51 45.65
N ALA A 21 0.01 -5.62 45.08
CA ALA A 21 -0.73 -6.44 44.12
C ALA A 21 -1.24 -7.74 44.77
N ALA A 22 -2.30 -8.32 44.23
CA ALA A 22 -2.71 -9.69 44.53
C ALA A 22 -3.28 -10.37 43.26
N ALA A 23 -2.61 -11.41 42.79
CA ALA A 23 -3.08 -12.30 41.74
C ALA A 23 -3.46 -13.66 42.35
N ALA A 24 -4.59 -14.22 41.96
CA ALA A 24 -4.99 -15.57 42.38
C ALA A 24 -5.89 -16.27 41.35
N MET A 25 -5.28 -17.21 40.62
CA MET A 25 -5.86 -18.39 39.98
C MET A 25 -4.78 -19.50 40.08
N PRO A 26 -5.08 -20.81 39.98
CA PRO A 26 -6.31 -21.42 39.44
C PRO A 26 -6.92 -22.54 40.32
N ALA A 27 -8.01 -23.14 39.86
CA ALA A 27 -8.41 -24.50 40.22
C ALA A 27 -8.88 -25.25 38.96
N VAL A 28 -8.46 -26.52 38.81
CA VAL A 28 -8.72 -27.36 37.64
C VAL A 28 -9.65 -28.51 38.04
N ALA A 29 -10.66 -28.80 37.23
CA ALA A 29 -11.43 -30.04 37.26
C ALA A 29 -11.91 -30.42 35.84
N SER A 30 -12.01 -31.71 35.56
CA SER A 30 -11.84 -32.26 34.20
C SER A 30 -13.13 -32.56 33.45
N ILE A 31 -13.14 -32.14 32.18
CA ILE A 31 -13.66 -32.82 30.97
C ILE A 31 -14.82 -33.82 31.15
N ALA A 32 -15.97 -33.46 30.56
CA ALA A 32 -16.87 -34.42 29.90
C ALA A 32 -17.21 -33.87 28.50
N THR A 33 -16.98 -34.69 27.46
CA THR A 33 -17.15 -34.29 26.06
C THR A 33 -18.58 -34.53 25.55
N SER A 34 -19.26 -33.49 25.11
CA SER A 34 -20.45 -33.61 24.24
C SER A 34 -20.44 -32.51 23.18
N SER A 35 -20.26 -32.90 21.93
CA SER A 35 -20.20 -31.99 20.78
C SER A 35 -21.58 -31.45 20.40
N THR A 36 -21.82 -30.16 20.65
CA THR A 36 -22.88 -29.39 19.97
C THR A 36 -22.31 -28.05 19.55
N SER A 37 -22.31 -27.80 18.24
CA SER A 37 -21.77 -26.57 17.63
C SER A 37 -22.73 -25.40 17.80
N SER A 38 -22.72 -24.75 18.97
CA SER A 38 -23.37 -23.44 19.14
C SER A 38 -22.47 -22.34 18.59
N SER A 39 -22.78 -21.88 17.38
CA SER A 39 -22.23 -20.64 16.82
C SER A 39 -22.64 -19.47 17.72
N THR A 40 -21.76 -19.05 18.62
CA THR A 40 -21.89 -17.77 19.33
C THR A 40 -21.60 -16.65 18.34
N ARG A 41 -22.64 -16.30 17.57
CA ARG A 41 -22.71 -15.08 16.77
C ARG A 41 -22.25 -13.92 17.65
N ALA A 42 -21.15 -13.27 17.26
CA ALA A 42 -20.71 -12.03 17.90
C ALA A 42 -21.91 -11.06 17.97
N PRO A 43 -22.07 -10.27 19.06
CA PRO A 43 -23.13 -9.28 19.11
C PRO A 43 -23.03 -8.43 17.86
N ALA A 44 -24.09 -8.44 17.04
CA ALA A 44 -24.14 -7.55 15.90
C ALA A 44 -23.96 -6.13 16.44
N PRO A 45 -23.12 -5.28 15.82
CA PRO A 45 -23.10 -3.88 16.20
C PRO A 45 -24.53 -3.39 16.12
N ALA A 46 -25.04 -2.85 17.23
CA ALA A 46 -26.34 -2.21 17.21
C ALA A 46 -26.26 -1.14 16.12
N VAL A 47 -27.10 -1.29 15.09
CA VAL A 47 -27.34 -0.20 14.14
C VAL A 47 -28.18 0.82 14.91
N VAL A 48 -27.53 1.54 15.81
CA VAL A 48 -27.86 2.93 16.05
C VAL A 48 -27.69 3.55 14.68
N GLY A 49 -28.81 3.85 14.02
CA GLY A 49 -28.77 4.60 12.78
C GLY A 49 -27.98 5.86 13.08
N ALA A 50 -26.80 6.00 12.47
CA ALA A 50 -26.09 7.25 12.53
C ALA A 50 -27.03 8.26 11.88
N VAL A 51 -27.64 9.12 12.69
CA VAL A 51 -28.33 10.31 12.20
C VAL A 51 -27.29 11.03 11.36
N VAL A 52 -27.47 11.02 10.05
CA VAL A 52 -26.59 11.72 9.14
C VAL A 52 -26.81 13.18 9.49
N ALA A 53 -25.86 13.79 10.21
CA ALA A 53 -25.96 15.21 10.52
C ALA A 53 -25.82 15.94 9.19
N HIS A 54 -26.94 16.38 8.61
CA HIS A 54 -26.94 17.06 7.32
C HIS A 54 -26.35 18.48 7.41
N THR A 55 -26.26 19.02 8.63
CA THR A 55 -25.69 20.32 8.96
C THR A 55 -24.65 20.24 10.09
N SER A 56 -23.67 21.14 10.08
CA SER A 56 -22.60 21.28 11.08
C SER A 56 -23.06 21.91 12.39
N ARG A 57 -24.24 22.54 12.35
CA ARG A 57 -24.94 23.27 13.41
C ARG A 57 -26.40 22.86 13.43
N GLU A 58 -27.07 23.00 14.56
CA GLU A 58 -28.52 22.82 14.60
C GLU A 58 -29.21 23.97 13.85
N VAL A 59 -30.13 23.63 12.95
CA VAL A 59 -31.09 24.58 12.39
C VAL A 59 -32.43 24.26 13.04
N PHE A 60 -32.82 25.14 13.97
CA PHE A 60 -34.05 25.07 14.73
C PHE A 60 -35.06 26.03 14.10
N GLY A 61 -36.30 25.62 13.84
CA GLY A 61 -37.30 26.50 13.25
C GLY A 61 -38.70 26.33 13.82
N PHE A 62 -39.37 27.44 14.08
CA PHE A 62 -40.76 27.44 14.54
C PHE A 62 -41.75 27.23 13.39
N ALA A 63 -42.78 26.43 13.64
CA ALA A 63 -43.79 26.00 12.69
C ALA A 63 -45.19 26.41 13.19
N LEU A 64 -45.77 27.46 12.59
CA LEU A 64 -47.06 28.01 13.01
C LEU A 64 -48.22 27.05 12.70
N ALA A 65 -49.08 26.84 13.71
CA ALA A 65 -50.32 26.08 13.58
C ALA A 65 -51.27 26.63 12.49
N SER A 66 -51.28 27.95 12.25
CA SER A 66 -52.21 28.64 11.36
C SER A 66 -52.02 28.32 9.86
N SER A 67 -50.82 27.93 9.43
CA SER A 67 -50.52 27.60 8.03
C SER A 67 -49.66 26.34 7.88
N LEU A 68 -49.71 25.44 8.87
CA LEU A 68 -48.81 24.29 8.99
C LEU A 68 -48.73 23.42 7.72
N SER A 69 -49.87 23.11 7.10
CA SER A 69 -49.97 22.28 5.87
C SER A 69 -50.08 23.09 4.58
N ASP A 70 -49.88 24.41 4.61
CA ASP A 70 -49.93 25.21 3.39
C ASP A 70 -48.76 24.83 2.46
N PRO A 71 -48.99 24.55 1.16
CA PRO A 71 -47.94 24.09 0.27
C PRO A 71 -46.93 25.17 -0.16
N SER A 72 -47.22 26.45 0.10
CA SER A 72 -46.35 27.59 -0.24
C SER A 72 -45.50 28.07 0.95
N VAL A 73 -46.05 27.98 2.16
CA VAL A 73 -45.41 28.48 3.39
C VAL A 73 -45.25 27.46 4.51
N GLY A 74 -46.08 26.42 4.54
CA GLY A 74 -46.04 25.36 5.56
C GLY A 74 -45.00 24.28 5.26
N TYR A 75 -45.06 23.18 6.01
CA TYR A 75 -44.05 22.10 5.95
C TYR A 75 -43.81 21.50 4.55
N PRO A 76 -44.78 21.41 3.61
CA PRO A 76 -44.49 20.90 2.27
C PRO A 76 -43.55 21.79 1.44
N SER A 77 -43.29 23.03 1.88
CA SER A 77 -42.39 23.99 1.23
C SER A 77 -40.96 24.00 1.79
N TRP A 78 -40.72 23.37 2.95
CA TRP A 78 -39.45 23.49 3.68
C TRP A 78 -38.43 22.43 3.26
N ASN A 79 -37.14 22.78 3.32
CA ASN A 79 -36.07 21.83 3.06
C ASN A 79 -35.64 21.10 4.34
N PHE A 80 -36.23 19.92 4.57
CA PHE A 80 -35.93 19.10 5.75
C PHE A 80 -34.50 18.53 5.78
N ASP A 81 -33.79 18.44 4.65
CA ASP A 81 -32.35 18.09 4.66
C ASP A 81 -31.48 19.21 5.27
N LEU A 82 -32.03 20.39 5.55
CA LEU A 82 -31.34 21.50 6.22
C LEU A 82 -31.91 21.83 7.61
N LEU A 83 -32.96 21.13 8.06
CA LEU A 83 -33.56 21.33 9.38
C LEU A 83 -33.11 20.22 10.33
N SER A 84 -32.77 20.57 11.57
CA SER A 84 -32.45 19.57 12.61
C SER A 84 -33.51 19.48 13.70
N THR A 85 -34.25 20.57 13.96
CA THR A 85 -35.36 20.60 14.91
C THR A 85 -36.48 21.53 14.40
N VAL A 86 -37.73 21.07 14.44
CA VAL A 86 -38.92 21.87 14.14
C VAL A 86 -39.79 21.97 15.38
N ALA A 87 -40.03 23.19 15.86
CA ALA A 87 -40.89 23.44 17.01
C ALA A 87 -42.30 23.81 16.54
N PHE A 88 -43.29 22.94 16.80
CA PHE A 88 -44.69 23.26 16.55
C PHE A 88 -45.13 24.40 17.48
N PHE A 89 -45.58 25.50 16.92
CA PHE A 89 -46.00 26.70 17.65
C PHE A 89 -47.52 26.95 17.49
N GLY A 90 -48.32 26.72 18.53
CA GLY A 90 -47.99 26.10 19.81
C GLY A 90 -49.26 25.86 20.63
N VAL A 91 -49.13 25.31 21.84
CA VAL A 91 -50.26 25.00 22.73
C VAL A 91 -50.18 25.92 23.95
N HIS A 92 -51.21 26.76 24.14
CA HIS A 92 -51.27 27.66 25.29
C HIS A 92 -51.58 26.92 26.59
N VAL A 93 -51.01 27.41 27.69
CA VAL A 93 -51.23 26.94 29.05
C VAL A 93 -52.03 27.99 29.84
N ASP A 94 -53.03 27.55 30.60
CA ASP A 94 -53.81 28.42 31.49
C ASP A 94 -53.14 28.67 32.85
N THR A 95 -53.73 29.55 33.65
CA THR A 95 -53.25 29.89 35.00
C THR A 95 -53.39 28.76 36.02
N ALA A 96 -54.02 27.63 35.66
CA ALA A 96 -54.08 26.41 36.46
C ALA A 96 -53.15 25.31 35.91
N GLY A 97 -52.28 25.64 34.94
CA GLY A 97 -51.27 24.75 34.37
C GLY A 97 -51.77 23.80 33.28
N HIS A 98 -53.00 23.98 32.76
CA HIS A 98 -53.60 23.08 31.76
C HIS A 98 -53.54 23.63 30.34
N PHE A 99 -53.47 22.74 29.35
CA PHE A 99 -53.56 23.07 27.93
C PHE A 99 -54.95 23.60 27.54
N VAL A 100 -54.97 24.73 26.84
CA VAL A 100 -56.17 25.44 26.41
C VAL A 100 -56.70 24.86 25.10
N GLY A 101 -58.01 24.59 25.03
CA GLY A 101 -58.69 24.04 23.85
C GLY A 101 -58.90 25.03 22.70
N ASP A 102 -57.81 25.62 22.20
CA ASP A 102 -57.80 26.65 21.14
C ASP A 102 -57.40 26.11 19.75
N ASN A 103 -57.11 27.01 18.81
CA ASN A 103 -56.66 26.64 17.47
C ASN A 103 -55.32 25.87 17.46
N GLY A 104 -54.37 26.23 18.33
CA GLY A 104 -53.10 25.53 18.47
C GLY A 104 -53.30 24.09 18.93
N TRP A 105 -54.13 23.90 19.96
CA TRP A 105 -54.53 22.58 20.43
C TRP A 105 -55.29 21.76 19.39
N ASN A 106 -56.18 22.39 18.60
CA ASN A 106 -56.90 21.73 17.53
C ASN A 106 -55.97 21.25 16.41
N VAL A 107 -54.98 22.05 16.01
CA VAL A 107 -54.00 21.66 14.98
C VAL A 107 -53.02 20.60 15.52
N TRP A 108 -52.61 20.69 16.79
CA TRP A 108 -51.85 19.64 17.48
C TRP A 108 -52.58 18.28 17.50
N ASN A 109 -53.91 18.30 17.52
CA ASN A 109 -54.75 17.10 17.46
C ASN A 109 -55.22 16.73 16.04
N SER A 110 -54.63 17.34 15.00
CA SER A 110 -55.00 17.10 13.59
C SER A 110 -54.01 16.20 12.84
N ALA A 111 -54.44 15.71 11.67
CA ALA A 111 -53.57 14.99 10.74
C ALA A 111 -52.41 15.84 10.17
N ALA A 112 -52.48 17.18 10.29
CA ALA A 112 -51.40 18.07 9.87
C ALA A 112 -50.14 17.85 10.72
N LEU A 113 -50.29 17.73 12.05
CA LEU A 113 -49.17 17.41 12.94
C LEU A 113 -48.56 16.05 12.59
N SER A 114 -49.38 15.01 12.48
CA SER A 114 -48.91 13.66 12.15
C SER A 114 -48.14 13.61 10.82
N SER A 115 -48.53 14.45 9.86
CA SER A 115 -47.85 14.56 8.57
C SER A 115 -46.51 15.30 8.70
N LEU A 116 -46.45 16.41 9.45
CA LEU A 116 -45.19 17.09 9.79
C LEU A 116 -44.21 16.13 10.47
N VAL A 117 -44.65 15.42 11.52
CA VAL A 117 -43.80 14.47 12.28
C VAL A 117 -43.25 13.38 11.35
N SER A 118 -44.10 12.78 10.54
CA SER A 118 -43.68 11.77 9.55
C SER A 118 -42.68 12.31 8.53
N THR A 119 -42.86 13.54 8.04
CA THR A 119 -41.92 14.18 7.10
C THR A 119 -40.59 14.51 7.77
N ALA A 120 -40.60 15.13 8.95
CA ALA A 120 -39.39 15.47 9.69
C ALA A 120 -38.54 14.22 10.02
N HIS A 121 -39.17 13.17 10.53
CA HIS A 121 -38.50 11.91 10.89
C HIS A 121 -37.90 11.18 9.68
N GLN A 122 -38.49 11.28 8.48
CA GLN A 122 -37.90 10.72 7.26
C GLN A 122 -36.55 11.35 6.87
N HIS A 123 -36.33 12.61 7.27
CA HIS A 123 -35.07 13.35 7.08
C HIS A 123 -34.21 13.42 8.36
N GLY A 124 -34.60 12.71 9.43
CA GLY A 124 -33.89 12.73 10.71
C GLY A 124 -34.00 14.02 11.52
N ALA A 125 -34.90 14.93 11.13
CA ALA A 125 -35.20 16.15 11.88
C ALA A 125 -36.15 15.86 13.05
N LYS A 126 -35.89 16.47 14.20
CA LYS A 126 -36.77 16.38 15.39
C LYS A 126 -38.03 17.22 15.20
N VAL A 127 -39.13 16.82 15.83
CA VAL A 127 -40.28 17.70 16.10
C VAL A 127 -40.45 17.89 17.61
N VAL A 128 -40.71 19.10 18.07
CA VAL A 128 -40.99 19.40 19.48
C VAL A 128 -42.29 20.19 19.68
N LEU A 129 -42.98 19.93 20.78
CA LEU A 129 -44.17 20.66 21.21
C LEU A 129 -43.77 22.01 21.81
N THR A 130 -44.22 23.15 21.31
CA THR A 130 -44.10 24.41 22.06
C THR A 130 -45.28 24.58 23.02
N ILE A 131 -44.98 24.73 24.31
CA ILE A 131 -45.95 25.13 25.33
C ILE A 131 -45.80 26.62 25.61
N ILE A 132 -46.90 27.36 25.57
CA ILE A 132 -46.90 28.83 25.59
C ILE A 132 -47.60 29.35 26.86
N LEU A 133 -46.95 30.24 27.60
CA LEU A 133 -47.61 31.09 28.59
C LEU A 133 -46.93 32.46 28.62
N GLN A 134 -47.70 33.53 28.45
CA GLN A 134 -47.15 34.90 28.35
C GLN A 134 -47.84 35.86 29.32
N ASP A 135 -47.08 36.61 30.12
CA ASP A 135 -47.59 37.69 30.97
C ASP A 135 -46.56 38.79 31.28
N PHE A 136 -46.68 39.89 30.55
CA PHE A 136 -45.85 41.09 30.72
C PHE A 136 -46.44 42.12 31.69
N SER A 137 -47.50 41.76 32.43
CA SER A 137 -48.09 42.63 33.45
C SER A 137 -47.14 42.81 34.64
N ALA A 138 -47.26 43.93 35.38
CA ALA A 138 -46.46 44.16 36.58
C ALA A 138 -46.67 43.03 37.62
N ASN A 139 -45.57 42.45 38.11
CA ASN A 139 -45.52 41.24 38.95
C ASN A 139 -46.08 39.95 38.31
N THR A 140 -46.33 39.94 36.99
CA THR A 140 -46.61 38.74 36.17
C THR A 140 -47.62 37.73 36.77
N PRO A 141 -48.79 38.18 37.28
CA PRO A 141 -49.71 37.36 38.08
C PRO A 141 -50.19 36.06 37.40
N ASN A 142 -50.34 36.03 36.07
CA ASN A 142 -50.73 34.83 35.33
C ASN A 142 -49.56 33.84 35.20
N MET A 143 -48.33 34.34 34.98
CA MET A 143 -47.11 33.53 35.01
C MET A 143 -46.87 32.94 36.39
N CYS A 144 -47.03 33.74 37.44
CA CYS A 144 -46.99 33.27 38.83
C CYS A 144 -47.96 32.11 39.07
N ALA A 145 -49.21 32.24 38.61
CA ALA A 145 -50.21 31.18 38.74
C ALA A 145 -49.81 29.92 37.95
N GLY A 146 -49.44 30.06 36.67
CA GLY A 146 -48.98 28.94 35.83
C GLY A 146 -47.76 28.23 36.40
N LEU A 147 -46.76 28.96 36.92
CA LEU A 147 -45.57 28.40 37.54
C LEU A 147 -45.84 27.73 38.91
N MET A 148 -46.83 28.23 39.69
CA MET A 148 -47.32 27.51 40.89
C MET A 148 -47.99 26.18 40.54
N HIS A 149 -48.49 26.02 39.31
CA HIS A 149 -49.14 24.82 38.78
C HIS A 149 -48.31 24.11 37.69
N ALA A 150 -46.98 24.31 37.70
CA ALA A 150 -46.08 23.73 36.71
C ALA A 150 -46.07 22.19 36.70
N ASP A 151 -46.49 21.54 37.80
CA ASP A 151 -46.63 20.09 37.89
C ASP A 151 -47.72 19.56 36.95
N ALA A 152 -48.86 20.26 36.86
CA ALA A 152 -49.93 19.95 35.90
C ALA A 152 -49.44 20.11 34.45
N THR A 153 -48.71 21.19 34.16
CA THR A 153 -48.15 21.46 32.82
C THR A 153 -47.12 20.41 32.43
N VAL A 154 -46.19 20.05 33.32
CA VAL A 154 -45.21 18.99 33.09
C VAL A 154 -45.91 17.65 32.84
N ALA A 155 -46.94 17.29 33.62
CA ALA A 155 -47.67 16.05 33.44
C ALA A 155 -48.41 15.96 32.09
N GLN A 156 -49.07 17.05 31.66
CA GLN A 156 -49.73 17.10 30.35
C GLN A 156 -48.71 17.09 29.20
N THR A 157 -47.63 17.86 29.31
CA THR A 157 -46.54 17.88 28.32
C THR A 157 -45.93 16.50 28.13
N VAL A 158 -45.59 15.80 29.21
CA VAL A 158 -45.02 14.44 29.17
C VAL A 158 -46.00 13.44 28.54
N THR A 159 -47.30 13.64 28.75
CA THR A 159 -48.36 12.82 28.14
C THR A 159 -48.40 13.04 26.63
N GLU A 160 -48.45 14.28 26.16
CA GLU A 160 -48.53 14.61 24.73
C GLU A 160 -47.25 14.24 23.97
N VAL A 161 -46.06 14.51 24.54
CA VAL A 161 -44.78 14.13 23.93
C VAL A 161 -44.74 12.62 23.65
N LYS A 162 -45.15 11.81 24.63
CA LYS A 162 -45.23 10.34 24.49
C LYS A 162 -46.35 9.88 23.56
N ALA A 163 -47.53 10.52 23.61
CA ALA A 163 -48.70 10.12 22.83
C ALA A 163 -48.58 10.43 21.34
N LYS A 164 -47.93 11.54 20.97
CA LYS A 164 -47.71 11.96 19.58
C LYS A 164 -46.43 11.41 18.96
N GLY A 165 -45.52 10.88 19.78
CA GLY A 165 -44.21 10.42 19.31
C GLY A 165 -43.30 11.56 18.84
N VAL A 166 -43.51 12.77 19.33
CA VAL A 166 -42.60 13.90 19.09
C VAL A 166 -41.35 13.76 19.97
N ASP A 167 -40.26 14.35 19.54
CA ASP A 167 -38.93 14.15 20.11
C ASP A 167 -38.70 14.96 21.39
N GLY A 168 -39.60 15.86 21.77
CA GLY A 168 -39.37 16.78 22.89
C GLY A 168 -40.36 17.92 23.07
N VAL A 169 -39.97 18.88 23.88
CA VAL A 169 -40.72 20.12 24.21
C VAL A 169 -39.84 21.35 24.04
N ASN A 170 -40.45 22.43 23.56
CA ASN A 170 -39.96 23.79 23.65
C ASN A 170 -40.79 24.56 24.69
N ILE A 171 -40.14 25.23 25.63
CA ILE A 171 -40.81 26.01 26.69
C ILE A 171 -40.79 27.49 26.28
N ASP A 172 -41.93 28.01 25.82
CA ASP A 172 -42.12 29.43 25.47
C ASP A 172 -42.88 30.15 26.59
N TYR A 173 -42.16 30.45 27.67
CA TYR A 173 -42.72 31.13 28.84
C TYR A 173 -42.18 32.55 28.89
N GLU A 174 -42.96 33.52 28.39
CA GLU A 174 -42.52 34.92 28.30
C GLU A 174 -43.11 35.76 29.45
N GLY A 175 -42.27 36.22 30.36
CA GLY A 175 -42.72 36.98 31.52
C GLY A 175 -41.66 37.91 32.11
N LEU A 176 -42.05 38.56 33.21
CA LEU A 176 -41.15 39.37 34.04
C LEU A 176 -40.78 38.58 35.29
N ASP A 177 -39.62 38.86 35.90
CA ASP A 177 -39.38 38.32 37.25
C ASP A 177 -40.27 39.03 38.28
N GLY A 178 -40.58 38.34 39.37
CA GLY A 178 -41.51 38.84 40.37
C GLY A 178 -41.65 37.92 41.57
N SER A 179 -42.11 38.51 42.68
CA SER A 179 -42.19 37.79 43.95
C SER A 179 -43.33 36.77 44.03
N CYS A 180 -44.30 36.84 43.13
CA CYS A 180 -45.48 35.96 43.08
C CYS A 180 -46.22 35.83 44.42
N GLY A 181 -46.25 36.90 45.22
CA GLY A 181 -46.88 36.92 46.54
C GLY A 181 -46.04 36.30 47.67
N THR A 182 -44.82 35.87 47.37
CA THR A 182 -43.86 35.36 48.35
C THR A 182 -42.95 36.47 48.89
N ALA A 183 -42.08 36.12 49.86
CA ALA A 183 -41.08 37.04 50.42
C ALA A 183 -39.80 37.15 49.57
N ASP A 184 -39.65 36.30 48.56
CA ASP A 184 -38.51 36.27 47.64
C ASP A 184 -38.84 37.11 46.40
N PRO A 185 -38.08 38.19 46.08
CA PRO A 185 -38.35 39.01 44.91
C PRO A 185 -38.08 38.32 43.56
N PHE A 186 -37.31 37.23 43.53
CA PHE A 186 -36.89 36.50 42.32
C PHE A 186 -37.57 35.12 42.19
N TRP A 187 -38.70 34.95 42.88
CA TRP A 187 -39.40 33.66 42.95
C TRP A 187 -39.77 33.12 41.57
N ALA A 188 -40.20 33.99 40.64
CA ALA A 188 -40.60 33.58 39.30
C ALA A 188 -39.41 32.99 38.50
N GLN A 189 -38.23 33.62 38.57
CA GLN A 189 -36.99 33.07 38.00
C GLN A 189 -36.65 31.68 38.57
N HIS A 190 -36.76 31.52 39.89
CA HIS A 190 -36.49 30.25 40.56
C HIS A 190 -37.52 29.17 40.18
N ALA A 191 -38.80 29.54 40.07
CA ALA A 191 -39.88 28.64 39.67
C ALA A 191 -39.77 28.22 38.19
N MET A 192 -39.39 29.14 37.29
CA MET A 192 -39.11 28.83 35.87
C MET A 192 -37.96 27.82 35.75
N THR A 193 -36.89 28.02 36.52
CA THR A 193 -35.75 27.07 36.57
C THR A 193 -36.16 25.72 37.15
N SER A 194 -37.01 25.71 38.17
CA SER A 194 -37.58 24.48 38.74
C SER A 194 -38.50 23.75 37.75
N MET A 195 -39.31 24.46 36.96
CA MET A 195 -40.14 23.86 35.91
C MET A 195 -39.28 23.15 34.86
N ALA A 196 -38.18 23.77 34.41
CA ALA A 196 -37.23 23.12 33.49
C ALA A 196 -36.59 21.85 34.10
N GLN A 197 -36.24 21.89 35.39
CA GLN A 197 -35.75 20.72 36.14
C GLN A 197 -36.81 19.60 36.24
N GLN A 198 -38.06 19.94 36.56
CA GLN A 198 -39.17 19.00 36.65
C GLN A 198 -39.46 18.38 35.29
N MET A 199 -39.48 19.18 34.22
CA MET A 199 -39.65 18.72 32.84
C MET A 199 -38.56 17.71 32.44
N ARG A 200 -37.28 18.03 32.70
CA ARG A 200 -36.16 17.11 32.47
C ARG A 200 -36.28 15.83 33.29
N THR A 201 -36.72 15.92 34.54
CA THR A 201 -36.88 14.76 35.42
C THR A 201 -38.00 13.83 34.94
N ALA A 202 -39.11 14.38 34.44
CA ALA A 202 -40.28 13.61 34.01
C ALA A 202 -40.19 13.06 32.56
N LEU A 203 -39.48 13.75 31.66
CA LEU A 203 -39.16 13.28 30.31
C LEU A 203 -37.94 12.33 30.28
N GLY A 204 -36.98 12.54 31.17
CA GLY A 204 -35.70 11.83 31.18
C GLY A 204 -34.65 12.42 30.22
N PRO A 205 -33.54 11.70 29.98
CA PRO A 205 -32.40 12.23 29.23
C PRO A 205 -32.52 12.10 27.70
N ALA A 206 -33.53 11.40 27.19
CA ALA A 206 -33.66 11.14 25.75
C ALA A 206 -34.50 12.19 24.99
N PRO A 207 -35.66 12.67 25.51
CA PRO A 207 -36.39 13.73 24.83
C PRO A 207 -35.66 15.06 24.88
N TYR A 208 -35.79 15.81 23.79
CA TYR A 208 -35.20 17.12 23.59
C TYR A 208 -35.95 18.18 24.41
N ILE A 209 -35.23 19.08 25.08
CA ILE A 209 -35.83 20.21 25.81
C ILE A 209 -35.13 21.50 25.39
N SER A 210 -35.86 22.39 24.73
CA SER A 210 -35.46 23.79 24.54
C SER A 210 -36.31 24.73 25.40
N ILE A 211 -35.77 25.93 25.64
CA ILE A 211 -36.48 27.04 26.29
C ILE A 211 -36.21 28.33 25.51
N ASP A 212 -37.24 29.12 25.29
CA ASP A 212 -37.13 30.41 24.65
C ASP A 212 -36.76 31.47 25.68
N THR A 213 -35.81 32.33 25.32
CA THR A 213 -35.19 33.28 26.25
C THR A 213 -34.95 34.62 25.55
N TYR A 214 -35.24 35.74 26.21
CA TYR A 214 -35.09 37.06 25.59
C TYR A 214 -33.62 37.52 25.53
N SER A 215 -33.33 38.40 24.56
CA SER A 215 -31.99 38.95 24.29
C SER A 215 -31.21 39.39 25.54
N GLY A 216 -31.86 40.12 26.46
CA GLY A 216 -31.22 40.63 27.68
C GLY A 216 -31.01 39.62 28.82
N ALA A 217 -31.51 38.38 28.74
CA ALA A 217 -31.61 37.51 29.92
C ALA A 217 -30.25 37.04 30.48
N ALA A 218 -29.21 36.91 29.65
CA ALA A 218 -27.87 36.58 30.14
C ALA A 218 -27.09 37.80 30.70
N ALA A 219 -27.55 39.02 30.42
CA ALA A 219 -26.90 40.26 30.85
C ALA A 219 -27.17 40.61 32.32
N ASP A 220 -28.36 40.27 32.82
CA ASP A 220 -28.82 40.55 34.17
C ASP A 220 -29.07 39.24 34.93
N GLY A 221 -28.45 39.10 36.12
CA GLY A 221 -28.66 37.94 36.98
C GLY A 221 -30.02 37.93 37.70
N TYR A 222 -30.81 38.98 37.55
CA TYR A 222 -32.08 39.22 38.23
C TYR A 222 -33.28 39.35 37.26
N GLY A 223 -33.11 38.86 36.02
CA GLY A 223 -34.19 38.71 35.05
C GLY A 223 -34.96 37.40 35.22
N PHE A 224 -36.02 37.18 34.43
CA PHE A 224 -36.91 36.02 34.55
C PHE A 224 -36.23 34.66 34.31
N PHE A 225 -35.03 34.61 33.73
CA PHE A 225 -34.30 33.38 33.43
C PHE A 225 -32.92 33.32 34.08
N ASP A 226 -32.68 32.34 34.97
CA ASP A 226 -31.31 31.97 35.37
C ASP A 226 -30.68 31.11 34.26
N ILE A 227 -29.97 31.78 33.33
CA ILE A 227 -29.30 31.13 32.21
C ILE A 227 -28.30 30.04 32.65
N ALA A 228 -27.63 30.20 33.79
CA ALA A 228 -26.66 29.22 34.29
C ALA A 228 -27.37 28.00 34.91
N GLY A 229 -28.43 28.23 35.68
CA GLY A 229 -29.30 27.16 36.23
C GLY A 229 -30.00 26.38 35.13
N LEU A 230 -30.67 27.06 34.20
CA LEU A 230 -31.38 26.47 33.06
C LEU A 230 -30.46 25.59 32.19
N ALA A 231 -29.23 26.05 31.94
CA ALA A 231 -28.22 25.28 31.19
C ALA A 231 -27.88 23.92 31.81
N THR A 232 -28.29 23.62 33.05
CA THR A 232 -28.19 22.27 33.65
C THR A 232 -29.26 21.31 33.11
N TYR A 233 -30.46 21.81 32.79
CA TYR A 233 -31.65 20.98 32.54
C TYR A 233 -32.10 20.93 31.08
N VAL A 234 -31.93 22.03 30.33
CA VAL A 234 -32.30 22.13 28.91
C VAL A 234 -31.16 21.67 27.99
N ASP A 235 -31.49 21.22 26.78
CA ASP A 235 -30.52 20.92 25.71
C ASP A 235 -30.14 22.17 24.92
N SER A 236 -31.04 23.15 24.80
CA SER A 236 -30.73 24.50 24.34
C SER A 236 -31.54 25.59 25.05
N MET A 237 -30.98 26.79 25.05
CA MET A 237 -31.72 28.03 25.07
C MET A 237 -31.79 28.55 23.63
N PHE A 238 -32.99 28.74 23.12
CA PHE A 238 -33.25 29.53 21.93
C PHE A 238 -33.29 31.00 22.38
N VAL A 239 -32.36 31.80 21.89
CA VAL A 239 -32.29 33.21 22.26
C VAL A 239 -33.06 34.00 21.22
N MET A 240 -34.17 34.61 21.63
CA MET A 240 -34.98 35.50 20.82
C MET A 240 -34.22 36.81 20.60
N ALA A 241 -33.30 36.79 19.64
CA ALA A 241 -32.42 37.89 19.27
C ALA A 241 -33.07 38.79 18.21
N TYR A 242 -34.35 39.11 18.40
CA TYR A 242 -35.17 39.92 17.52
C TYR A 242 -36.13 40.81 18.34
N ASP A 243 -36.88 41.69 17.66
CA ASP A 243 -37.65 42.79 18.26
C ASP A 243 -36.80 43.72 19.16
N MET A 244 -35.49 43.79 18.89
CA MET A 244 -34.55 44.58 19.70
C MET A 244 -34.75 46.09 19.54
N GLU A 245 -35.31 46.56 18.41
CA GLU A 245 -35.59 47.97 18.13
C GLU A 245 -36.49 48.61 19.20
N TYR A 246 -37.41 47.84 19.79
CA TYR A 246 -38.28 48.26 20.90
C TYR A 246 -37.51 48.62 22.19
N SER A 247 -36.28 48.10 22.36
CA SER A 247 -35.40 48.44 23.48
C SER A 247 -34.19 49.28 23.07
N ASN A 248 -33.87 49.35 21.78
CA ASN A 248 -32.69 50.02 21.25
C ASN A 248 -32.93 51.49 20.89
N TYR A 249 -34.15 51.92 20.57
CA TYR A 249 -34.43 53.27 20.02
C TYR A 249 -33.86 54.44 20.85
N GLY A 250 -33.83 54.30 22.19
CA GLY A 250 -33.35 55.31 23.13
C GLY A 250 -31.87 55.21 23.49
N SER A 251 -31.08 54.37 22.79
CA SER A 251 -29.66 54.11 23.07
C SER A 251 -28.81 54.12 21.80
N ALA A 252 -27.53 54.48 21.96
CA ALA A 252 -26.55 54.51 20.86
C ALA A 252 -26.60 53.22 20.00
N PRO A 253 -26.51 53.33 18.66
CA PRO A 253 -26.22 54.53 17.86
C PRO A 253 -27.40 55.51 17.71
N LEU A 254 -28.60 55.15 18.17
CA LEU A 254 -29.79 56.00 18.12
C LEU A 254 -29.95 56.84 19.40
N TYR A 255 -30.82 57.84 19.34
CA TYR A 255 -31.25 58.64 20.50
C TYR A 255 -32.69 59.16 20.28
N CYS A 256 -33.59 58.28 19.85
CA CYS A 256 -34.98 58.62 19.62
C CYS A 256 -35.71 58.87 20.96
N SER A 257 -36.58 59.89 21.01
CA SER A 257 -37.33 60.27 22.22
C SER A 257 -38.52 59.36 22.52
N SER A 258 -38.89 58.54 21.54
CA SER A 258 -39.90 57.48 21.59
C SER A 258 -39.52 56.43 20.55
N PHE A 259 -40.29 55.34 20.43
CA PHE A 259 -40.06 54.31 19.43
C PHE A 259 -39.88 54.91 18.02
N CYS A 260 -38.77 54.55 17.38
CA CYS A 260 -38.48 54.81 15.98
C CYS A 260 -38.09 53.47 15.33
N LEU A 261 -38.28 53.34 14.02
CA LEU A 261 -37.94 52.11 13.31
C LEU A 261 -36.43 51.82 13.41
N GLY A 262 -36.04 50.56 13.26
CA GLY A 262 -34.65 50.15 13.24
C GLY A 262 -34.50 48.67 12.99
N PRO A 263 -33.26 48.16 12.91
CA PRO A 263 -33.01 46.74 12.67
C PRO A 263 -33.70 45.89 13.73
N THR A 264 -34.52 44.93 13.28
CA THR A 264 -35.25 44.02 14.17
C THR A 264 -34.29 43.14 14.99
N SER A 265 -33.16 42.79 14.38
CA SER A 265 -32.07 42.00 14.96
C SER A 265 -30.75 42.60 14.45
N PRO A 266 -30.15 43.60 15.12
CA PRO A 266 -28.88 44.16 14.69
C PRO A 266 -27.73 43.23 15.06
N LEU A 267 -26.80 42.95 14.13
CA LEU A 267 -25.64 42.10 14.40
C LEU A 267 -24.64 42.75 15.38
N THR A 268 -24.43 44.08 15.27
CA THR A 268 -23.46 44.83 16.10
C THR A 268 -23.96 46.24 16.47
N ALA A 269 -23.15 46.98 17.25
CA ALA A 269 -23.22 48.42 17.55
C ALA A 269 -24.41 48.94 18.37
N TYR A 270 -25.60 48.36 18.24
CA TYR A 270 -26.77 48.70 19.06
C TYR A 270 -26.65 48.17 20.50
N ARG A 271 -27.40 48.73 21.46
CA ARG A 271 -27.34 48.33 22.89
C ARG A 271 -27.55 46.82 23.07
N TYR A 272 -28.62 46.30 22.51
CA TYR A 272 -28.80 44.88 22.26
C TYR A 272 -28.46 44.63 20.80
N ASN A 273 -27.57 43.68 20.55
CA ASN A 273 -27.16 43.21 19.23
C ASN A 273 -26.68 41.76 19.34
N ASP A 274 -26.84 40.98 18.27
CA ASP A 274 -26.60 39.53 18.26
C ASP A 274 -25.22 39.16 18.82
N THR A 275 -24.16 39.86 18.39
CA THR A 275 -22.77 39.59 18.81
C THR A 275 -22.60 39.73 20.32
N SER A 276 -23.11 40.84 20.89
CA SER A 276 -23.03 41.09 22.33
C SER A 276 -23.92 40.16 23.15
N VAL A 277 -25.11 39.83 22.64
CA VAL A 277 -26.06 38.93 23.30
C VAL A 277 -25.49 37.52 23.34
N MET A 278 -25.01 36.98 22.22
CA MET A 278 -24.36 35.66 22.18
C MET A 278 -23.16 35.59 23.14
N SER A 279 -22.30 36.63 23.15
CA SER A 279 -21.18 36.71 24.09
C SER A 279 -21.61 36.67 25.57
N GLN A 280 -22.74 37.29 25.92
CA GLN A 280 -23.30 37.24 27.28
C GLN A 280 -23.82 35.84 27.64
N TYR A 281 -24.53 35.16 26.73
CA TYR A 281 -24.97 33.78 26.94
C TYR A 281 -23.78 32.82 27.08
N LEU A 282 -22.73 32.98 26.26
CA LEU A 282 -21.50 32.18 26.35
C LEU A 282 -20.71 32.40 27.65
N ALA A 283 -20.90 33.53 28.34
CA ALA A 283 -20.35 33.77 29.67
C ALA A 283 -21.13 33.04 30.79
N LYS A 284 -22.27 32.40 30.47
CA LYS A 284 -23.17 31.73 31.43
C LYS A 284 -23.42 30.25 31.12
N ALA A 285 -23.39 29.87 29.84
CA ALA A 285 -23.71 28.53 29.37
C ALA A 285 -22.69 28.05 28.30
N PRO A 286 -22.50 26.72 28.13
CA PRO A 286 -21.69 26.18 27.04
C PRO A 286 -22.26 26.56 25.67
N ALA A 287 -21.40 26.87 24.70
CA ALA A 287 -21.81 27.19 23.32
C ALA A 287 -22.73 26.12 22.70
N SER A 288 -22.50 24.85 23.03
CA SER A 288 -23.33 23.70 22.64
C SER A 288 -24.74 23.68 23.23
N LYS A 289 -25.15 24.72 23.98
CA LYS A 289 -26.51 24.96 24.49
C LYS A 289 -27.12 26.30 24.04
N VAL A 290 -26.42 27.11 23.25
CA VAL A 290 -26.92 28.45 22.83
C VAL A 290 -27.29 28.44 21.34
N ILE A 291 -28.53 28.80 21.02
CA ILE A 291 -29.03 28.99 19.65
C ILE A 291 -29.31 30.48 19.43
N LEU A 292 -28.76 31.06 18.35
CA LEU A 292 -29.09 32.42 17.93
C LEU A 292 -30.41 32.43 17.15
N GLY A 293 -31.50 32.93 17.76
CA GLY A 293 -32.78 33.10 17.08
C GLY A 293 -32.78 34.34 16.18
N VAL A 294 -33.02 34.16 14.88
CA VAL A 294 -33.10 35.22 13.86
C VAL A 294 -34.53 35.43 13.36
N PRO A 295 -34.91 36.66 12.97
CA PRO A 295 -36.23 36.94 12.44
C PRO A 295 -36.30 36.64 10.94
N TYR A 296 -37.28 35.86 10.52
CA TYR A 296 -37.76 35.81 9.12
C TYR A 296 -38.93 36.79 8.95
N PHE A 297 -38.84 37.96 9.58
CA PHE A 297 -39.82 39.03 9.51
C PHE A 297 -39.14 40.40 9.67
N GLY A 298 -39.88 41.45 9.34
CA GLY A 298 -39.50 42.83 9.60
C GLY A 298 -40.61 43.62 10.27
N ARG A 299 -40.34 44.90 10.55
CA ARG A 299 -41.34 45.87 11.05
C ARG A 299 -41.48 47.04 10.07
N LYS A 300 -42.72 47.34 9.65
CA LYS A 300 -43.04 48.48 8.76
C LYS A 300 -44.10 49.43 9.30
N ALA A 301 -43.94 50.72 8.99
CA ALA A 301 -44.90 51.78 9.32
C ALA A 301 -44.92 52.87 8.23
N CYS A 302 -45.93 53.74 8.25
CA CYS A 302 -45.85 55.03 7.55
C CYS A 302 -44.82 55.93 8.25
N VAL A 303 -44.12 56.78 7.50
CA VAL A 303 -43.05 57.66 7.99
C VAL A 303 -43.09 59.03 7.33
N ALA A 304 -42.42 60.02 7.91
CA ALA A 304 -42.43 61.41 7.43
C ALA A 304 -41.54 61.67 6.18
N SER A 305 -40.46 60.90 5.97
CA SER A 305 -39.58 61.04 4.79
C SER A 305 -38.98 59.69 4.37
N PRO A 306 -38.89 59.38 3.06
CA PRO A 306 -38.30 58.14 2.53
C PRO A 306 -36.77 58.10 2.58
N SER A 307 -36.10 59.24 2.78
CA SER A 307 -34.64 59.34 2.61
C SER A 307 -33.84 59.30 3.92
N ILE A 308 -34.50 59.06 5.06
CA ILE A 308 -33.88 59.07 6.38
C ILE A 308 -34.12 57.71 7.04
N PRO A 309 -33.08 57.00 7.51
CA PRO A 309 -33.23 55.78 8.29
C PRO A 309 -33.89 56.07 9.65
N ASN A 310 -34.29 55.02 10.36
CA ASN A 310 -34.78 55.07 11.74
C ASN A 310 -35.87 56.13 12.02
N GLN A 311 -36.87 56.21 11.15
CA GLN A 311 -37.94 57.21 11.26
C GLN A 311 -38.90 56.93 12.42
N TYR A 312 -39.51 57.99 12.95
CA TYR A 312 -40.68 57.87 13.80
C TYR A 312 -41.87 57.38 12.99
N PRO A 313 -42.61 56.35 13.45
CA PRO A 313 -43.80 55.88 12.76
C PRO A 313 -44.94 56.90 12.89
N THR A 314 -45.59 57.20 11.77
CA THR A 314 -46.79 58.05 11.68
C THR A 314 -48.09 57.23 11.55
N SER A 315 -47.96 55.90 11.54
CA SER A 315 -49.06 54.92 11.64
C SER A 315 -48.74 53.88 12.71
N SER A 316 -49.66 52.96 12.97
CA SER A 316 -49.32 51.70 13.66
C SER A 316 -48.14 51.01 12.96
N VAL A 317 -47.25 50.45 13.75
CA VAL A 317 -46.18 49.54 13.31
C VAL A 317 -46.79 48.16 13.12
N VAL A 318 -46.49 47.50 12.00
CA VAL A 318 -46.94 46.13 11.72
C VAL A 318 -45.74 45.23 11.42
N ALA A 319 -45.85 43.96 11.80
CA ALA A 319 -44.93 42.93 11.34
C ALA A 319 -45.16 42.64 9.85
N ASP A 320 -44.13 42.15 9.18
CA ASP A 320 -44.15 41.77 7.77
C ASP A 320 -43.36 40.48 7.60
N SER A 321 -43.92 39.45 6.95
CA SER A 321 -43.19 38.19 6.74
C SER A 321 -42.02 38.42 5.78
N TYR A 322 -41.00 37.55 5.80
CA TYR A 322 -39.91 37.62 4.82
C TYR A 322 -40.44 37.56 3.38
N LEU A 323 -41.43 36.70 3.11
CA LEU A 323 -42.03 36.58 1.78
C LEU A 323 -42.80 37.85 1.35
N ASP A 324 -43.50 38.50 2.27
CA ASP A 324 -44.16 39.79 2.00
C ASP A 324 -43.12 40.91 1.79
N ALA A 325 -42.12 41.00 2.67
CA ALA A 325 -41.06 42.00 2.63
C ALA A 325 -40.21 41.93 1.35
N SER A 326 -39.84 40.71 0.94
CA SER A 326 -39.09 40.46 -0.30
C SER A 326 -39.94 40.69 -1.57
N GLY A 327 -41.25 40.45 -1.50
CA GLY A 327 -42.21 40.69 -2.58
C GLY A 327 -42.71 42.13 -2.70
N GLU A 328 -42.60 42.95 -1.65
CA GLU A 328 -43.24 44.28 -1.54
C GLU A 328 -42.97 45.17 -2.77
N ALA A 329 -41.74 45.18 -3.31
CA ALA A 329 -41.39 45.99 -4.49
C ALA A 329 -42.24 45.73 -5.74
N ALA A 330 -42.86 44.54 -5.84
CA ALA A 330 -43.76 44.15 -6.93
C ALA A 330 -45.25 44.29 -6.58
N TYR A 331 -45.59 44.69 -5.35
CA TYR A 331 -46.97 44.78 -4.88
C TYR A 331 -47.71 45.96 -5.52
N TYR A 332 -48.99 45.76 -5.87
CA TYR A 332 -49.76 46.75 -6.65
C TYR A 332 -49.95 48.10 -5.94
N GLU A 333 -49.79 48.13 -4.62
CA GLU A 333 -49.90 49.36 -3.83
C GLU A 333 -48.64 50.23 -3.90
N VAL A 334 -47.49 49.68 -4.31
CA VAL A 334 -46.25 50.46 -4.47
C VAL A 334 -46.37 51.40 -5.66
N GLN A 335 -46.20 52.70 -5.43
CA GLN A 335 -46.13 53.65 -6.53
C GLN A 335 -44.91 53.34 -7.41
N PRO A 336 -45.08 53.14 -8.74
CA PRO A 336 -43.98 52.87 -9.65
C PRO A 336 -42.86 53.91 -9.55
N GLY A 337 -41.63 53.44 -9.40
CA GLY A 337 -40.43 54.29 -9.25
C GLY A 337 -40.22 54.91 -7.86
N SER A 338 -41.09 54.62 -6.88
CA SER A 338 -40.91 55.13 -5.49
C SER A 338 -40.11 54.20 -4.56
N TYR A 339 -39.95 52.93 -4.93
CA TYR A 339 -39.28 51.93 -4.10
C TYR A 339 -37.75 52.11 -4.12
N ALA A 340 -37.14 52.13 -2.94
CA ALA A 340 -35.69 52.22 -2.74
C ALA A 340 -35.23 51.21 -1.68
N ILE A 341 -34.12 50.54 -1.96
CA ILE A 341 -33.45 49.57 -1.08
C ILE A 341 -32.27 50.26 -0.42
N HIS A 342 -32.13 50.09 0.89
CA HIS A 342 -31.05 50.64 1.69
C HIS A 342 -30.48 49.57 2.64
N ARG A 343 -29.42 49.95 3.36
CA ARG A 343 -28.73 49.11 4.35
C ARG A 343 -28.46 49.93 5.60
N GLU A 344 -28.56 49.29 6.76
CA GLU A 344 -28.06 49.86 8.00
C GLU A 344 -26.53 50.03 7.90
N THR A 345 -26.02 51.18 8.32
CA THR A 345 -24.59 51.54 8.22
C THR A 345 -23.87 51.52 9.56
N ASN A 346 -24.61 51.54 10.68
CA ASN A 346 -24.05 51.43 12.02
C ASN A 346 -23.74 49.97 12.41
N SER A 347 -24.49 49.00 11.87
CA SER A 347 -24.29 47.57 12.12
C SER A 347 -23.45 46.91 11.03
N ALA A 348 -22.51 46.06 11.42
CA ALA A 348 -21.76 45.21 10.49
C ALA A 348 -22.64 44.15 9.81
N GLY A 349 -23.84 43.89 10.35
CA GLY A 349 -24.86 43.02 9.76
C GLY A 349 -25.44 43.59 8.46
N MET A 350 -25.41 44.91 8.29
CA MET A 350 -26.01 45.60 7.15
C MET A 350 -27.46 45.14 6.92
N GLU A 351 -28.25 45.17 7.99
CA GLU A 351 -29.66 44.78 7.96
C GLU A 351 -30.39 45.66 6.94
N ARG A 352 -31.33 45.05 6.21
CA ARG A 352 -31.97 45.73 5.09
C ARG A 352 -33.04 46.67 5.61
N TRP A 353 -33.15 47.83 4.96
CA TRP A 353 -34.35 48.65 5.12
C TRP A 353 -34.77 49.23 3.79
N ASP A 354 -36.07 49.19 3.53
CA ASP A 354 -36.66 49.59 2.26
C ASP A 354 -37.69 50.69 2.48
N THR A 355 -37.86 51.56 1.48
CA THR A 355 -38.82 52.68 1.53
C THR A 355 -39.55 52.84 0.22
N TRP A 356 -40.85 53.15 0.27
CA TRP A 356 -41.69 53.37 -0.91
C TRP A 356 -42.88 54.27 -0.59
N PHE A 357 -43.60 54.76 -1.60
CA PHE A 357 -44.91 55.37 -1.40
C PHE A 357 -46.00 54.33 -1.62
N ASN A 358 -46.81 54.06 -0.59
CA ASN A 358 -47.97 53.18 -0.69
C ASN A 358 -49.20 53.99 -1.12
N THR A 359 -49.76 53.60 -2.26
CA THR A 359 -50.87 54.28 -2.94
C THR A 359 -52.24 54.01 -2.33
N THR A 360 -52.41 52.97 -1.51
CA THR A 360 -53.65 52.72 -0.75
C THR A 360 -53.66 53.58 0.53
N LEU A 361 -52.60 53.50 1.32
CA LEU A 361 -52.41 54.22 2.59
C LEU A 361 -52.09 55.72 2.42
N LYS A 362 -51.76 56.16 1.19
CA LYS A 362 -51.37 57.54 0.84
C LYS A 362 -50.19 58.06 1.68
N CYS A 363 -49.26 57.18 2.03
CA CYS A 363 -48.11 57.50 2.88
C CYS A 363 -46.81 56.92 2.31
N THR A 364 -45.68 57.54 2.68
CA THR A 364 -44.38 56.88 2.58
C THR A 364 -44.29 55.79 3.64
N ARG A 365 -43.87 54.60 3.26
CA ARG A 365 -43.57 53.46 4.13
C ARG A 365 -42.06 53.32 4.33
N GLN A 366 -41.67 52.81 5.49
CA GLN A 366 -40.34 52.29 5.77
C GLN A 366 -40.49 50.92 6.43
N LEU A 367 -39.63 49.98 6.05
CA LEU A 367 -39.57 48.60 6.53
C LEU A 367 -38.13 48.28 6.89
N TYR A 368 -37.85 47.84 8.12
CA TYR A 368 -36.58 47.18 8.45
C TYR A 368 -36.81 45.67 8.50
N TRP A 369 -35.92 44.89 7.89
CA TRP A 369 -36.00 43.44 7.82
C TRP A 369 -34.65 42.79 7.55
N ASP A 370 -34.58 41.48 7.79
CA ASP A 370 -33.42 40.67 7.52
C ASP A 370 -33.56 39.92 6.19
N ASP A 371 -32.63 40.17 5.26
CA ASP A 371 -32.55 39.43 4.00
C ASP A 371 -31.41 38.42 4.02
N ALA A 372 -31.30 37.58 2.98
CA ALA A 372 -30.28 36.52 2.92
C ALA A 372 -28.83 37.02 3.14
N VAL A 373 -28.54 38.31 2.89
CA VAL A 373 -27.22 38.90 3.14
C VAL A 373 -26.97 39.18 4.62
N SER A 374 -27.93 39.77 5.33
CA SER A 374 -27.78 40.04 6.78
C SER A 374 -27.94 38.76 7.61
N LEU A 375 -28.83 37.86 7.19
CA LEU A 375 -28.94 36.50 7.75
C LEU A 375 -27.64 35.70 7.60
N GLY A 376 -27.00 35.71 6.42
CA GLY A 376 -25.72 35.03 6.21
C GLY A 376 -24.62 35.51 7.19
N LYS A 377 -24.55 36.81 7.46
CA LYS A 377 -23.60 37.38 8.45
C LYS A 377 -23.89 36.92 9.88
N LYS A 378 -25.15 36.62 10.23
CA LYS A 378 -25.54 36.02 11.52
C LYS A 378 -25.22 34.53 11.56
N TYR A 379 -25.32 33.83 10.43
CA TYR A 379 -24.90 32.44 10.31
C TYR A 379 -23.36 32.32 10.42
N ASP A 380 -22.61 33.32 9.95
CA ASP A 380 -21.17 33.44 10.20
C ASP A 380 -20.86 33.65 11.69
N LEU A 381 -21.63 34.46 12.43
CA LEU A 381 -21.49 34.60 13.88
C LEU A 381 -21.72 33.26 14.60
N VAL A 382 -22.78 32.52 14.25
CA VAL A 382 -23.06 31.16 14.77
C VAL A 382 -21.86 30.24 14.60
N ASN A 383 -21.20 30.29 13.45
CA ASN A 383 -20.01 29.48 13.16
C ASN A 383 -18.75 29.98 13.89
N ALA A 384 -18.52 31.29 13.96
CA ALA A 384 -17.35 31.90 14.58
C ALA A 384 -17.32 31.69 16.09
N ASP A 385 -18.45 31.85 16.76
CA ASP A 385 -18.61 31.65 18.21
C ASP A 385 -18.80 30.18 18.60
N GLY A 386 -18.91 29.28 17.60
CA GLY A 386 -19.09 27.84 17.82
C GLY A 386 -20.40 27.49 18.52
N LEU A 387 -21.45 28.31 18.30
CA LEU A 387 -22.77 28.14 18.89
C LEU A 387 -23.39 26.79 18.51
N ARG A 388 -24.40 26.38 19.26
CA ARG A 388 -25.17 25.17 19.00
C ARG A 388 -25.82 25.21 17.61
N GLY A 389 -26.29 26.40 17.23
CA GLY A 389 -26.75 26.68 15.88
C GLY A 389 -27.61 27.92 15.76
N VAL A 390 -28.45 27.94 14.73
CA VAL A 390 -29.36 29.04 14.41
C VAL A 390 -30.81 28.64 14.66
N GLY A 391 -31.60 29.60 15.13
CA GLY A 391 -33.01 29.49 15.39
C GLY A 391 -33.79 30.39 14.46
N ILE A 392 -34.94 29.96 13.93
CA ILE A 392 -35.72 30.73 12.96
C ILE A 392 -37.10 31.01 13.52
N TRP A 393 -37.41 32.30 13.70
CA TRP A 393 -38.78 32.78 13.93
C TRP A 393 -39.33 33.48 12.68
N ASN A 394 -40.14 32.83 11.85
CA ASN A 394 -40.52 31.41 11.88
C ASN A 394 -40.47 30.85 10.44
N LEU A 395 -40.50 29.52 10.31
CA LEU A 395 -40.37 28.85 9.01
C LEU A 395 -41.50 29.25 8.06
N ASN A 396 -42.72 29.47 8.56
CA ASN A 396 -43.85 29.87 7.74
C ASN A 396 -43.67 31.26 7.09
N TYR A 397 -42.86 32.15 7.67
CA TYR A 397 -42.63 33.46 7.08
C TYR A 397 -41.60 33.45 5.93
N GLY A 398 -40.72 32.44 5.88
CA GLY A 398 -39.78 32.23 4.77
C GLY A 398 -40.25 31.20 3.73
N GLY A 399 -41.04 30.20 4.15
CA GLY A 399 -41.62 29.17 3.29
C GLY A 399 -40.59 28.49 2.38
N GLY A 400 -40.92 28.38 1.10
CA GLY A 400 -40.04 27.82 0.07
C GLY A 400 -38.98 28.77 -0.52
N ALA A 401 -38.69 29.93 0.09
CA ALA A 401 -37.77 30.92 -0.49
C ALA A 401 -36.36 30.33 -0.73
N PRO A 402 -35.92 30.16 -2.00
CA PRO A 402 -34.72 29.38 -2.32
C PRO A 402 -33.43 30.02 -1.80
N GLU A 403 -33.37 31.35 -1.69
CA GLU A 403 -32.21 32.08 -1.19
C GLU A 403 -32.00 31.91 0.32
N LEU A 404 -33.07 31.67 1.10
CA LEU A 404 -32.97 31.36 2.52
C LEU A 404 -32.40 29.97 2.75
N TRP A 405 -32.89 28.98 2.00
CA TRP A 405 -32.35 27.62 2.03
C TRP A 405 -30.92 27.56 1.49
N ALA A 406 -30.59 28.34 0.46
CA ALA A 406 -29.22 28.49 -0.02
C ALA A 406 -28.30 29.15 1.03
N ALA A 407 -28.77 30.15 1.77
CA ALA A 407 -28.01 30.73 2.88
C ALA A 407 -27.75 29.70 4.00
N LEU A 408 -28.74 28.91 4.41
CA LEU A 408 -28.53 27.82 5.37
C LEU A 408 -27.52 26.79 4.85
N GLN A 409 -27.63 26.38 3.58
CA GLN A 409 -26.69 25.45 2.95
C GLN A 409 -25.26 25.99 2.89
N ASN A 410 -25.08 27.26 2.48
CA ASN A 410 -23.77 27.89 2.30
C ASN A 410 -23.01 28.14 3.62
N HIS A 411 -23.69 28.14 4.76
CA HIS A 411 -23.08 28.36 6.07
C HIS A 411 -23.06 27.10 6.96
N PHE A 412 -23.96 26.12 6.75
CA PHE A 412 -24.08 24.97 7.65
C PHE A 412 -24.00 23.59 6.99
N ALA A 413 -24.02 23.43 5.65
CA ALA A 413 -23.98 22.10 5.05
C ALA A 413 -22.61 21.41 5.21
N VAL A 414 -22.63 20.11 5.51
CA VAL A 414 -21.43 19.26 5.67
C VAL A 414 -21.10 18.46 4.41
N CYS A 415 -19.87 17.96 4.30
CA CYS A 415 -19.47 17.26 3.08
C CYS A 415 -20.15 15.88 3.01
N SER A 416 -21.02 15.68 2.02
CA SER A 416 -21.79 14.44 1.85
C SER A 416 -21.01 13.34 1.15
N SER A 417 -20.09 13.68 0.25
CA SER A 417 -19.20 12.72 -0.41
C SER A 417 -17.79 13.27 -0.63
N VAL A 418 -16.82 12.37 -0.74
CA VAL A 418 -15.47 12.68 -1.23
C VAL A 418 -14.95 11.56 -2.12
N THR A 419 -14.36 11.96 -3.25
CA THR A 419 -13.66 11.10 -4.20
C THR A 419 -12.16 11.37 -4.10
N ALA A 420 -11.34 10.39 -4.48
CA ALA A 420 -9.90 10.55 -4.58
C ALA A 420 -9.33 9.77 -5.76
N SER A 421 -8.23 10.29 -6.32
CA SER A 421 -7.48 9.71 -7.42
C SER A 421 -5.98 9.89 -7.19
N ALA A 422 -5.15 9.15 -7.93
CA ALA A 422 -3.69 9.16 -7.80
C ALA A 422 -3.02 9.28 -9.18
N ALA A 423 -2.06 10.19 -9.30
CA ALA A 423 -1.29 10.46 -10.51
C ALA A 423 0.22 10.48 -10.22
N PRO A 424 1.07 9.71 -10.95
CA PRO A 424 0.71 8.70 -11.95
C PRO A 424 -0.12 7.55 -11.35
N ALA A 425 -0.85 6.83 -12.21
CA ALA A 425 -1.65 5.68 -11.78
C ALA A 425 -0.76 4.52 -11.27
N SER A 426 -1.27 3.77 -10.30
CA SER A 426 -0.63 2.55 -9.78
C SER A 426 -0.58 1.45 -10.87
N PRO A 427 0.48 0.61 -10.91
CA PRO A 427 1.66 0.61 -10.03
C PRO A 427 2.76 1.58 -10.50
N GLN A 428 3.63 2.01 -9.59
CA GLN A 428 4.81 2.81 -9.90
C GLN A 428 6.07 2.25 -9.22
N ALA A 429 7.26 2.66 -9.65
CA ALA A 429 8.49 2.37 -8.92
C ALA A 429 8.62 3.24 -7.66
N THR A 430 9.39 2.79 -6.67
CA THR A 430 9.86 3.64 -5.56
C THR A 430 10.61 4.88 -6.08
N SER A 431 10.68 5.96 -5.30
CA SER A 431 11.22 7.27 -5.71
C SER A 431 10.47 7.98 -6.86
N THR A 432 9.25 7.58 -7.18
CA THR A 432 8.30 8.39 -7.99
C THR A 432 7.47 9.28 -7.07
N THR A 433 7.34 10.58 -7.38
CA THR A 433 6.37 11.44 -6.66
C THR A 433 4.96 11.12 -7.15
N VAL A 434 4.05 10.84 -6.22
CA VAL A 434 2.65 10.52 -6.50
C VAL A 434 1.78 11.65 -5.93
N THR A 435 1.02 12.33 -6.79
CA THR A 435 0.01 13.30 -6.38
C THR A 435 -1.32 12.58 -6.16
N PHE A 436 -1.81 12.61 -4.93
CA PHE A 436 -3.20 12.28 -4.64
C PHE A 436 -4.06 13.53 -4.78
N THR A 437 -5.17 13.44 -5.51
CA THR A 437 -6.12 14.54 -5.74
C THR A 437 -7.51 14.10 -5.29
N ALA A 438 -8.13 14.92 -4.44
CA ALA A 438 -9.46 14.70 -3.89
C ALA A 438 -10.48 15.71 -4.43
N SER A 439 -11.76 15.37 -4.33
CA SER A 439 -12.87 16.29 -4.60
C SER A 439 -14.05 15.91 -3.71
N ALA A 440 -14.55 16.87 -2.93
CA ALA A 440 -15.69 16.71 -2.03
C ALA A 440 -16.93 17.47 -2.55
N SER A 441 -18.11 17.01 -2.14
CA SER A 441 -19.41 17.56 -2.53
C SER A 441 -20.32 17.75 -1.32
N GLY A 442 -21.35 18.59 -1.45
CA GLY A 442 -22.37 18.83 -0.42
C GLY A 442 -22.00 19.90 0.61
N CYS A 443 -20.73 20.28 0.69
CA CYS A 443 -20.23 21.34 1.57
C CYS A 443 -19.71 22.56 0.78
N PRO A 444 -19.81 23.78 1.34
CA PRO A 444 -19.30 25.01 0.74
C PRO A 444 -17.77 25.16 0.88
N ASN A 445 -17.17 24.72 1.99
CA ASN A 445 -15.78 25.02 2.36
C ASN A 445 -14.95 23.75 2.70
N PRO A 446 -14.79 22.79 1.76
CA PRO A 446 -14.15 21.50 2.04
C PRO A 446 -12.68 21.62 2.50
N ARG A 447 -12.36 20.85 3.53
CA ARG A 447 -11.02 20.59 4.06
C ARG A 447 -10.69 19.11 3.92
N TYR A 448 -9.47 18.80 3.50
CA TYR A 448 -9.01 17.44 3.20
C TYR A 448 -7.86 17.01 4.11
N GLN A 449 -7.95 15.81 4.66
CA GLN A 449 -6.86 15.12 5.37
C GLN A 449 -6.53 13.82 4.63
N PHE A 450 -5.26 13.61 4.30
CA PHE A 450 -4.80 12.44 3.56
C PHE A 450 -4.16 11.44 4.51
N TRP A 451 -4.52 10.17 4.34
CA TRP A 451 -4.10 9.06 5.17
C TRP A 451 -3.42 7.98 4.33
N LEU A 452 -2.37 7.36 4.87
CA LEU A 452 -1.67 6.24 4.26
C LEU A 452 -1.61 5.03 5.19
N LEU A 453 -1.69 3.83 4.62
CA LEU A 453 -1.45 2.55 5.27
C LEU A 453 -0.30 1.86 4.54
N ALA A 454 0.81 1.63 5.24
CA ALA A 454 1.99 0.98 4.68
C ALA A 454 1.79 -0.54 4.46
N PRO A 455 2.52 -1.18 3.53
CA PRO A 455 2.47 -2.62 3.33
C PRO A 455 2.74 -3.38 4.63
N GLY A 456 1.87 -4.33 4.99
CA GLY A 456 1.97 -5.11 6.23
C GLY A 456 1.58 -4.38 7.52
N SER A 457 1.24 -3.08 7.46
CA SER A 457 0.70 -2.34 8.62
C SER A 457 -0.80 -2.62 8.79
N SER A 458 -1.25 -2.61 10.05
CA SER A 458 -2.68 -2.52 10.43
C SER A 458 -3.10 -1.12 10.89
N THR A 459 -2.15 -0.17 10.97
CA THR A 459 -2.36 1.18 11.51
C THR A 459 -2.20 2.23 10.42
N TRP A 460 -3.24 3.02 10.21
CA TRP A 460 -3.24 4.19 9.31
C TRP A 460 -2.47 5.36 9.93
N THR A 461 -1.78 6.14 9.09
CA THR A 461 -1.04 7.34 9.49
C THR A 461 -1.52 8.57 8.70
N VAL A 462 -1.57 9.73 9.36
CA VAL A 462 -1.87 11.01 8.70
C VAL A 462 -0.65 11.39 7.86
N ALA A 463 -0.83 11.45 6.54
CA ALA A 463 0.19 11.87 5.59
C ALA A 463 0.14 13.38 5.31
N GLN A 464 -1.06 13.98 5.37
CA GLN A 464 -1.27 15.43 5.33
C GLN A 464 -2.47 15.78 6.23
N ALA A 465 -2.29 16.69 7.18
CA ALA A 465 -3.36 17.17 8.06
C ALA A 465 -4.42 17.99 7.30
N TYR A 466 -5.58 18.22 7.94
CA TYR A 466 -6.69 19.00 7.35
C TYR A 466 -6.24 20.36 6.82
N SER A 467 -6.45 20.60 5.53
CA SER A 467 -6.22 21.88 4.87
C SER A 467 -7.21 22.08 3.72
N SER A 468 -7.28 23.29 3.13
CA SER A 468 -8.03 23.51 1.89
C SER A 468 -7.32 22.96 0.64
N SER A 469 -6.11 22.37 0.78
CA SER A 469 -5.45 21.72 -0.35
C SER A 469 -6.16 20.40 -0.67
N ALA A 470 -6.84 20.37 -1.82
CA ALA A 470 -7.41 19.16 -2.40
C ALA A 470 -6.35 18.19 -2.95
N THR A 471 -5.06 18.50 -2.82
CA THR A 471 -3.95 17.64 -3.24
C THR A 471 -2.94 17.38 -2.14
N PHE A 472 -2.28 16.22 -2.23
CA PHE A 472 -1.13 15.80 -1.42
C PHE A 472 -0.08 15.13 -2.30
N ASN A 473 1.17 15.60 -2.23
CA ASN A 473 2.29 15.05 -2.98
C ASN A 473 3.11 14.07 -2.11
N TRP A 474 2.92 12.77 -2.35
CA TRP A 474 3.64 11.71 -1.66
C TRP A 474 4.97 11.42 -2.35
N ASN A 475 6.07 11.73 -1.66
CA ASN A 475 7.41 11.31 -2.07
C ASN A 475 7.65 9.84 -1.68
N THR A 476 7.82 8.98 -2.68
CA THR A 476 8.03 7.53 -2.46
C THR A 476 9.51 7.13 -2.34
N ALA A 477 10.44 8.08 -2.27
CA ALA A 477 11.86 7.79 -2.05
C ALA A 477 12.07 7.18 -0.65
N GLY A 478 12.81 6.08 -0.58
CA GLY A 478 13.06 5.34 0.66
C GLY A 478 11.84 4.61 1.25
N GLN A 479 10.69 4.63 0.57
CA GLN A 479 9.50 3.87 0.97
C GLN A 479 9.66 2.38 0.65
N ALA A 480 9.04 1.52 1.46
CA ALA A 480 9.07 0.07 1.26
C ALA A 480 8.35 -0.33 -0.04
N VAL A 481 8.84 -1.39 -0.70
CA VAL A 481 8.16 -2.02 -1.84
C VAL A 481 6.90 -2.75 -1.34
N GLY A 482 5.80 -2.68 -2.09
CA GLY A 482 4.54 -3.36 -1.77
C GLY A 482 3.30 -2.50 -2.00
N THR A 483 2.14 -3.03 -1.62
CA THR A 483 0.85 -2.36 -1.77
C THR A 483 0.51 -1.54 -0.54
N TYR A 484 0.54 -0.22 -0.70
CA TYR A 484 -0.02 0.75 0.23
C TYR A 484 -1.54 0.84 0.04
N ARG A 485 -2.23 1.42 1.02
CA ARG A 485 -3.56 2.02 0.79
C ARG A 485 -3.52 3.51 1.10
N TYR A 486 -4.28 4.30 0.36
CA TYR A 486 -4.52 5.71 0.65
C TYR A 486 -6.00 5.97 0.89
N SER A 487 -6.33 6.86 1.81
CA SER A 487 -7.69 7.32 2.12
C SER A 487 -7.67 8.85 2.22
N VAL A 488 -8.79 9.50 1.93
CA VAL A 488 -8.95 10.94 2.10
C VAL A 488 -10.20 11.20 2.91
N TRP A 489 -10.05 11.92 4.00
CA TRP A 489 -11.17 12.34 4.85
C TRP A 489 -11.49 13.79 4.52
N ALA A 490 -12.76 14.11 4.34
CA ALA A 490 -13.25 15.45 4.05
C ALA A 490 -14.18 15.94 5.16
N ARG A 491 -14.13 17.24 5.42
CA ARG A 491 -15.12 17.95 6.23
C ARG A 491 -15.24 19.40 5.81
N ASP A 492 -16.37 20.03 6.06
CA ASP A 492 -16.50 21.48 5.93
C ASP A 492 -15.62 22.20 6.96
N ALA A 493 -15.17 23.42 6.64
CA ALA A 493 -14.41 24.26 7.55
C ALA A 493 -15.17 24.62 8.84
N GLY A 494 -16.50 24.74 8.78
CA GLY A 494 -17.38 24.97 9.93
C GLY A 494 -17.77 23.70 10.69
N SER A 495 -17.44 22.51 10.19
CA SER A 495 -17.81 21.25 10.84
C SER A 495 -17.01 20.99 12.13
N PRO A 496 -17.68 20.76 13.27
CA PRO A 496 -17.01 20.34 14.51
C PRO A 496 -16.60 18.85 14.47
N ALA A 497 -17.01 18.09 13.47
CA ALA A 497 -16.75 16.66 13.39
C ALA A 497 -15.27 16.32 13.08
N GLY A 498 -14.86 15.10 13.43
CA GLY A 498 -13.54 14.58 13.06
C GLY A 498 -13.40 14.47 11.53
N TYR A 499 -14.47 14.04 10.87
CA TYR A 499 -14.70 14.08 9.42
C TYR A 499 -16.22 14.14 9.18
N ASP A 500 -16.65 14.61 8.02
CA ASP A 500 -18.06 14.52 7.58
C ASP A 500 -18.24 13.27 6.71
N THR A 501 -17.30 13.04 5.80
CA THR A 501 -17.27 11.92 4.86
C THR A 501 -15.84 11.50 4.56
N PHE A 502 -15.64 10.27 4.08
CA PHE A 502 -14.30 9.79 3.73
C PHE A 502 -14.33 8.83 2.54
N PHE A 503 -13.26 8.90 1.74
CA PHE A 503 -12.97 7.93 0.70
C PHE A 503 -12.43 6.66 1.39
N PRO A 504 -13.13 5.51 1.32
CA PRO A 504 -12.82 4.32 2.13
C PRO A 504 -11.47 3.67 1.82
N GLY A 505 -10.86 4.08 0.71
CA GLY A 505 -9.44 3.94 0.44
C GLY A 505 -9.12 2.95 -0.67
N ALA A 506 -8.13 3.28 -1.47
CA ALA A 506 -7.71 2.49 -2.63
C ALA A 506 -6.27 2.01 -2.49
N ALA A 507 -5.99 0.89 -3.15
CA ALA A 507 -4.64 0.31 -3.20
C ALA A 507 -3.72 1.14 -4.12
N TYR A 508 -2.46 1.29 -3.72
CA TYR A 508 -1.40 1.87 -4.55
C TYR A 508 -0.12 1.04 -4.38
N THR A 509 0.39 0.44 -5.45
CA THR A 509 1.51 -0.49 -5.39
C THR A 509 2.81 0.18 -5.82
N LEU A 510 3.81 0.11 -4.95
CA LEU A 510 5.20 0.46 -5.25
C LEU A 510 6.00 -0.79 -5.58
N ASN A 511 6.68 -0.79 -6.72
CA ASN A 511 7.59 -1.83 -7.20
C ASN A 511 9.06 -1.44 -6.96
N SER A 512 9.98 -2.41 -6.94
CA SER A 512 11.41 -2.10 -7.00
C SER A 512 11.80 -1.52 -8.37
N ARG A 513 12.88 -0.74 -8.42
CA ARG A 513 13.59 -0.50 -9.67
C ARG A 513 14.37 -1.77 -10.05
N CYS A 514 14.55 -2.00 -11.36
CA CYS A 514 15.35 -3.08 -11.96
C CYS A 514 15.17 -4.47 -11.31
N VAL A 515 14.12 -5.20 -11.72
CA VAL A 515 13.64 -6.44 -11.07
C VAL A 515 14.63 -7.60 -11.10
N SER A 516 15.45 -7.72 -12.16
CA SER A 516 16.45 -8.78 -12.29
C SER A 516 17.58 -8.42 -13.24
N VAL A 517 18.68 -9.16 -13.13
CA VAL A 517 19.79 -9.19 -14.08
C VAL A 517 20.16 -10.63 -14.37
N THR A 518 20.37 -10.95 -15.65
CA THR A 518 21.03 -12.19 -16.08
C THR A 518 22.39 -11.86 -16.66
N ALA A 519 23.34 -12.80 -16.62
CA ALA A 519 24.62 -12.66 -17.28
C ALA A 519 25.04 -13.95 -17.98
N SER A 520 25.85 -13.80 -19.03
CA SER A 520 26.47 -14.91 -19.77
C SER A 520 27.95 -14.61 -20.03
N ALA A 521 28.74 -15.65 -20.30
CA ALA A 521 30.17 -15.57 -20.58
C ALA A 521 30.49 -16.27 -21.91
N VAL A 522 31.18 -15.56 -22.81
CA VAL A 522 31.54 -16.04 -24.15
C VAL A 522 33.03 -15.81 -24.41
N PRO A 523 33.83 -16.84 -24.79
CA PRO A 523 33.46 -18.26 -24.91
C PRO A 523 33.01 -18.88 -23.59
N ALA A 524 32.21 -19.94 -23.66
CA ALA A 524 31.78 -20.68 -22.46
C ALA A 524 32.96 -21.44 -21.83
N ALA A 525 32.92 -21.61 -20.51
CA ALA A 525 33.90 -22.40 -19.77
C ALA A 525 33.78 -23.92 -20.10
N PRO A 526 34.88 -24.70 -19.95
CA PRO A 526 36.22 -24.28 -19.56
C PRO A 526 37.01 -23.66 -20.72
N GLN A 527 38.00 -22.82 -20.40
CA GLN A 527 38.91 -22.19 -21.38
C GLN A 527 40.36 -22.21 -20.90
N LEU A 528 41.33 -22.15 -21.82
CA LEU A 528 42.76 -22.04 -21.47
C LEU A 528 43.13 -20.63 -20.97
N PRO A 529 44.22 -20.48 -20.21
CA PRO A 529 44.74 -19.18 -19.81
C PRO A 529 45.18 -18.39 -21.06
N GLY A 530 44.73 -17.14 -21.17
CA GLY A 530 44.97 -16.29 -22.34
C GLY A 530 43.74 -16.10 -23.22
N THR A 531 42.67 -16.88 -23.03
CA THR A 531 41.37 -16.58 -23.66
C THR A 531 40.81 -15.27 -23.12
N THR A 532 40.40 -14.39 -24.02
CA THR A 532 39.58 -13.21 -23.72
C THR A 532 38.12 -13.61 -23.64
N VAL A 533 37.48 -13.37 -22.50
CA VAL A 533 36.10 -13.75 -22.19
C VAL A 533 35.25 -12.49 -22.07
N THR A 534 34.22 -12.35 -22.90
CA THR A 534 33.23 -11.28 -22.76
C THR A 534 32.12 -11.75 -21.83
N LEU A 535 31.92 -11.02 -20.73
CA LEU A 535 30.76 -11.13 -19.88
C LEU A 535 29.69 -10.15 -20.39
N THR A 536 28.47 -10.63 -20.61
CA THR A 536 27.34 -9.82 -21.12
C THR A 536 26.17 -9.91 -20.15
N ALA A 537 25.62 -8.77 -19.77
CA ALA A 537 24.48 -8.63 -18.86
C ALA A 537 23.19 -8.28 -19.62
N SER A 538 22.04 -8.66 -19.06
CA SER A 538 20.72 -8.30 -19.58
C SER A 538 19.74 -8.07 -18.43
N THR A 539 19.04 -6.93 -18.46
CA THR A 539 18.16 -6.46 -17.36
C THR A 539 16.79 -6.06 -17.88
N PRO A 540 15.90 -7.04 -18.15
CA PRO A 540 14.52 -6.75 -18.57
C PRO A 540 13.80 -5.88 -17.52
N GLY A 541 13.18 -4.79 -17.96
CA GLY A 541 12.42 -3.89 -17.08
C GLY A 541 13.24 -2.94 -16.21
N CYS A 542 14.53 -2.74 -16.50
CA CYS A 542 15.36 -1.69 -15.90
C CYS A 542 15.43 -0.49 -16.86
N PRO A 543 14.87 0.70 -16.54
CA PRO A 543 14.78 1.82 -17.48
C PRO A 543 16.14 2.45 -17.84
N ASN A 544 17.00 2.70 -16.85
CA ASN A 544 18.31 3.36 -17.04
C ASN A 544 19.44 2.49 -16.43
N PRO A 545 19.72 1.29 -16.93
CA PRO A 545 20.63 0.36 -16.28
C PRO A 545 22.08 0.84 -16.25
N LEU A 546 22.68 0.83 -15.06
CA LEU A 546 24.12 0.88 -14.83
C LEU A 546 24.57 -0.49 -14.31
N TYR A 547 25.68 -1.01 -14.85
CA TYR A 547 26.22 -2.34 -14.58
C TYR A 547 27.61 -2.26 -13.95
N GLU A 548 27.81 -3.06 -12.90
CA GLU A 548 29.09 -3.27 -12.22
C GLU A 548 29.46 -4.77 -12.28
N PHE A 549 30.69 -5.08 -12.72
CA PHE A 549 31.15 -6.45 -12.94
C PHE A 549 32.17 -6.85 -11.88
N TRP A 550 31.96 -8.02 -11.29
CA TRP A 550 32.74 -8.57 -10.18
C TRP A 550 33.33 -9.92 -10.55
N ILE A 551 34.59 -10.18 -10.15
CA ILE A 551 35.24 -11.48 -10.29
C ILE A 551 35.86 -11.93 -8.96
N LEU A 552 35.67 -13.20 -8.62
CA LEU A 552 36.33 -13.91 -7.53
C LEU A 552 37.38 -14.86 -8.11
N ALA A 553 38.64 -14.68 -7.74
CA ALA A 553 39.70 -15.61 -8.09
C ALA A 553 39.66 -16.90 -7.24
N PRO A 554 40.19 -18.04 -7.72
CA PRO A 554 40.30 -19.27 -6.93
C PRO A 554 41.04 -19.01 -5.60
N GLY A 555 40.35 -19.23 -4.48
CA GLY A 555 40.90 -18.97 -3.13
C GLY A 555 41.15 -17.50 -2.78
N GLY A 556 40.65 -16.55 -3.58
CA GLY A 556 40.81 -15.11 -3.37
C GLY A 556 39.57 -14.42 -2.77
N SER A 557 39.46 -13.12 -3.03
CA SER A 557 38.32 -12.27 -2.65
C SER A 557 37.66 -11.62 -3.87
N TRP A 558 36.40 -11.21 -3.74
CA TRP A 558 35.66 -10.52 -4.80
C TRP A 558 36.32 -9.18 -5.15
N THR A 559 36.54 -8.94 -6.43
CA THR A 559 37.16 -7.72 -6.96
C THR A 559 36.23 -7.06 -7.98
N VAL A 560 36.04 -5.73 -7.88
CA VAL A 560 35.37 -4.94 -8.92
C VAL A 560 36.29 -4.84 -10.13
N MET A 561 35.84 -5.33 -11.27
CA MET A 561 36.59 -5.32 -12.54
C MET A 561 36.13 -4.18 -13.47
N GLN A 562 34.87 -3.75 -13.32
CA GLN A 562 34.29 -2.57 -13.95
C GLN A 562 33.27 -1.98 -12.99
N THR A 563 33.48 -0.74 -12.54
CA THR A 563 32.51 0.03 -11.73
C THR A 563 31.25 0.37 -12.52
N TYR A 564 30.15 0.66 -11.83
CA TYR A 564 28.88 1.09 -12.44
C TYR A 564 29.00 2.00 -13.68
N SER A 565 28.61 1.48 -14.85
CA SER A 565 28.55 2.22 -16.11
C SER A 565 27.38 1.74 -16.99
N THR A 566 27.04 2.47 -18.05
CA THR A 566 26.02 2.04 -19.02
C THR A 566 26.45 0.85 -19.89
N SER A 567 27.70 0.38 -19.80
CA SER A 567 28.19 -0.78 -20.55
C SER A 567 27.64 -2.08 -19.96
N ALA A 568 26.71 -2.71 -20.67
CA ALA A 568 26.18 -4.04 -20.36
C ALA A 568 27.20 -5.19 -20.64
N THR A 569 28.43 -4.88 -21.04
CA THR A 569 29.49 -5.85 -21.30
C THR A 569 30.80 -5.50 -20.59
N PHE A 570 31.54 -6.53 -20.19
CA PHE A 570 32.90 -6.43 -19.66
C PHE A 570 33.81 -7.49 -20.30
N THR A 571 35.01 -7.08 -20.71
CA THR A 571 35.98 -7.96 -21.39
C THR A 571 37.07 -8.41 -20.41
N TRP A 572 37.02 -9.67 -19.99
CA TRP A 572 37.95 -10.28 -19.06
C TRP A 572 39.08 -11.02 -19.78
N ASN A 573 40.32 -10.55 -19.63
CA ASN A 573 41.50 -11.26 -20.13
C ASN A 573 42.05 -12.26 -19.08
N THR A 574 42.10 -13.54 -19.43
CA THR A 574 42.62 -14.61 -18.56
C THR A 574 44.13 -14.85 -18.70
N ALA A 575 44.85 -14.07 -19.51
CA ALA A 575 46.30 -14.18 -19.67
C ALA A 575 47.03 -14.01 -18.32
N GLY A 576 47.94 -14.93 -18.03
CA GLY A 576 48.69 -14.95 -16.77
C GLY A 576 47.85 -15.19 -15.51
N LYS A 577 46.57 -15.54 -15.64
CA LYS A 577 45.72 -15.92 -14.50
C LYS A 577 45.93 -17.41 -14.17
N PRO A 578 46.02 -17.79 -12.88
CA PRO A 578 46.21 -19.18 -12.50
C PRO A 578 45.01 -20.05 -12.93
N PRO A 579 45.23 -21.29 -13.37
CA PRO A 579 44.15 -22.26 -13.58
C PRO A 579 43.31 -22.48 -12.32
N GLY A 580 42.02 -22.73 -12.49
CA GLY A 580 41.05 -22.93 -11.42
C GLY A 580 39.66 -22.38 -11.74
N THR A 581 38.74 -22.54 -10.79
CA THR A 581 37.36 -22.04 -10.91
C THR A 581 37.26 -20.63 -10.34
N TYR A 582 37.00 -19.67 -11.21
CA TYR A 582 36.62 -18.31 -10.86
C TYR A 582 35.10 -18.23 -10.67
N LEU A 583 34.60 -17.25 -9.92
CA LEU A 583 33.19 -16.85 -10.00
C LEU A 583 33.09 -15.46 -10.65
N TYR A 584 32.07 -15.23 -11.47
CA TYR A 584 31.69 -13.89 -11.93
C TYR A 584 30.29 -13.52 -11.47
N SER A 585 30.07 -12.24 -11.20
CA SER A 585 28.78 -11.67 -10.79
C SER A 585 28.60 -10.31 -11.47
N VAL A 586 27.35 -9.93 -11.74
CA VAL A 586 27.01 -8.62 -12.30
C VAL A 586 25.95 -7.97 -11.44
N TRP A 587 26.19 -6.75 -11.01
CA TRP A 587 25.24 -5.98 -10.21
C TRP A 587 24.65 -4.88 -11.11
N VAL A 588 23.33 -4.67 -11.04
CA VAL A 588 22.63 -3.60 -11.76
C VAL A 588 22.01 -2.62 -10.77
N ARG A 589 21.97 -1.34 -11.16
CA ARG A 589 21.06 -0.34 -10.58
C ARG A 589 20.53 0.58 -11.67
N ASP A 590 19.36 1.18 -11.49
CA ASP A 590 18.94 2.31 -12.31
C ASP A 590 19.86 3.52 -12.01
N ALA A 591 20.17 4.34 -13.01
CA ALA A 591 20.98 5.55 -12.87
C ALA A 591 20.42 6.57 -11.85
N THR A 592 19.14 6.45 -11.49
CA THR A 592 18.46 7.27 -10.48
C THR A 592 18.42 6.63 -9.07
N SER A 593 18.92 5.40 -8.91
CA SER A 593 18.96 4.70 -7.62
C SER A 593 20.17 5.16 -6.79
N SER A 594 19.93 5.42 -5.50
CA SER A 594 20.97 5.69 -4.50
C SER A 594 21.46 4.43 -3.77
N ALA A 595 20.89 3.25 -4.08
CA ALA A 595 21.30 1.98 -3.49
C ALA A 595 22.67 1.52 -4.01
N GLY A 596 23.29 0.59 -3.28
CA GLY A 596 24.50 -0.11 -3.72
C GLY A 596 24.25 -0.88 -5.02
N TYR A 597 23.12 -1.60 -5.08
CA TYR A 597 22.56 -2.24 -6.27
C TYR A 597 21.02 -2.29 -6.14
N ASP A 598 20.31 -2.45 -7.26
CA ASP A 598 18.87 -2.75 -7.28
C ASP A 598 18.62 -4.27 -7.43
N ALA A 599 19.42 -4.94 -8.27
CA ALA A 599 19.47 -6.41 -8.38
C ALA A 599 20.88 -6.90 -8.71
N TYR A 600 21.16 -8.19 -8.51
CA TYR A 600 22.45 -8.80 -8.88
C TYR A 600 22.29 -10.22 -9.41
N PHE A 601 23.21 -10.61 -10.28
CA PHE A 601 23.36 -11.96 -10.81
C PHE A 601 24.32 -12.74 -9.91
N PRO A 602 23.91 -13.85 -9.30
CA PRO A 602 24.72 -14.56 -8.32
C PRO A 602 26.01 -15.14 -8.92
N GLY A 603 27.03 -15.31 -8.07
CA GLY A 603 28.36 -15.75 -8.45
C GLY A 603 28.35 -17.08 -9.21
N THR A 604 28.59 -17.02 -10.52
CA THR A 604 28.52 -18.17 -11.43
C THR A 604 29.93 -18.64 -11.79
N ALA A 605 30.12 -19.96 -11.78
CA ALA A 605 31.43 -20.58 -12.00
C ALA A 605 31.93 -20.42 -13.44
N TYR A 606 33.21 -20.07 -13.59
CA TYR A 606 33.94 -20.04 -14.84
C TYR A 606 35.33 -20.67 -14.65
N THR A 607 35.57 -21.82 -15.27
CA THR A 607 36.81 -22.59 -15.08
C THR A 607 37.86 -22.23 -16.12
N VAL A 608 39.02 -21.76 -15.66
CA VAL A 608 40.24 -21.67 -16.47
C VAL A 608 41.03 -22.97 -16.29
N THR A 609 41.32 -23.68 -17.37
CA THR A 609 41.97 -25.01 -17.36
C THR A 609 43.49 -24.91 -17.56
N SER A 610 44.15 -26.06 -17.71
CA SER A 610 45.57 -26.20 -18.06
C SER A 610 45.74 -27.01 -19.35
N PRO A 611 46.73 -26.68 -20.21
CA PRO A 611 47.09 -27.50 -21.38
C PRO A 611 47.83 -28.78 -20.93
N CYS A 612 47.87 -29.80 -21.79
CA CYS A 612 48.57 -31.05 -21.47
C CYS A 612 50.09 -30.81 -21.40
N THR A 613 50.73 -31.16 -20.29
CA THR A 613 52.15 -30.84 -20.05
C THR A 613 53.10 -31.95 -20.47
N SER A 614 52.66 -33.21 -20.38
CA SER A 614 53.45 -34.36 -20.84
C SER A 614 52.58 -35.51 -21.35
N VAL A 615 53.16 -36.35 -22.21
CA VAL A 615 52.59 -37.61 -22.68
C VAL A 615 53.67 -38.69 -22.78
N THR A 616 53.35 -39.90 -22.34
CA THR A 616 54.16 -41.11 -22.52
C THR A 616 53.44 -42.05 -23.47
N ALA A 617 54.17 -42.88 -24.23
CA ALA A 617 53.58 -43.94 -25.03
C ALA A 617 54.45 -45.21 -25.05
N SER A 618 53.82 -46.35 -25.27
CA SER A 618 54.46 -47.66 -25.38
C SER A 618 53.73 -48.55 -26.38
N ALA A 619 54.46 -49.47 -27.02
CA ALA A 619 53.92 -50.43 -27.97
C ALA A 619 53.97 -51.86 -27.40
N SER A 620 52.90 -52.62 -27.60
CA SER A 620 52.78 -54.03 -27.18
C SER A 620 52.23 -54.90 -28.31
N PRO A 621 52.89 -56.02 -28.69
CA PRO A 621 54.18 -56.49 -28.20
C PRO A 621 55.33 -55.49 -28.47
N ALA A 622 56.43 -55.61 -27.72
CA ALA A 622 57.62 -54.79 -27.94
C ALA A 622 58.39 -55.23 -29.20
N ALA A 623 59.04 -54.29 -29.89
CA ALA A 623 59.89 -54.57 -31.04
C ALA A 623 61.18 -55.33 -30.65
N PRO A 624 61.79 -56.12 -31.56
CA PRO A 624 61.35 -56.40 -32.92
C PRO A 624 60.21 -57.43 -32.99
N GLN A 625 59.38 -57.35 -34.03
CA GLN A 625 58.31 -58.31 -34.32
C GLN A 625 58.29 -58.68 -35.81
N ALA A 626 57.73 -59.83 -36.18
CA ALA A 626 57.51 -60.17 -37.59
C ALA A 626 56.41 -59.31 -38.23
N VAL A 627 56.51 -59.07 -39.54
CA VAL A 627 55.43 -58.49 -40.35
C VAL A 627 54.17 -59.36 -40.24
N GLY A 628 53.02 -58.75 -39.94
CA GLY A 628 51.74 -59.43 -39.71
C GLY A 628 51.31 -59.46 -38.24
N THR A 629 52.20 -59.16 -37.29
CA THR A 629 51.85 -59.00 -35.87
C THR A 629 50.91 -57.81 -35.65
N ALA A 630 49.83 -58.00 -34.90
CA ALA A 630 48.99 -56.90 -34.43
C ALA A 630 49.68 -56.21 -33.23
N VAL A 631 49.88 -54.90 -33.31
CA VAL A 631 50.58 -54.10 -32.30
C VAL A 631 49.63 -53.04 -31.77
N THR A 632 49.54 -52.89 -30.44
CA THR A 632 48.79 -51.79 -29.83
C THR A 632 49.76 -50.77 -29.28
N ILE A 633 49.59 -49.50 -29.68
CA ILE A 633 50.30 -48.35 -29.11
C ILE A 633 49.36 -47.69 -28.11
N THR A 634 49.77 -47.63 -26.84
CA THR A 634 49.00 -47.00 -25.75
C THR A 634 49.76 -45.79 -25.24
N ALA A 635 49.05 -44.71 -24.96
CA ALA A 635 49.57 -43.46 -24.45
C ALA A 635 48.89 -43.02 -23.15
N SER A 636 49.55 -42.17 -22.38
CA SER A 636 49.01 -41.55 -21.17
C SER A 636 49.50 -40.11 -21.08
N ALA A 637 48.57 -39.17 -20.95
CA ALA A 637 48.87 -37.74 -20.83
C ALA A 637 48.52 -37.20 -19.45
N SER A 638 49.21 -36.13 -19.05
CA SER A 638 49.02 -35.47 -17.76
C SER A 638 49.14 -33.95 -17.88
N GLY A 639 48.71 -33.23 -16.83
CA GLY A 639 48.67 -31.77 -16.78
C GLY A 639 47.39 -31.13 -17.30
N CYS A 640 46.52 -31.89 -17.97
CA CYS A 640 45.23 -31.46 -18.52
C CYS A 640 44.08 -32.36 -18.06
N PRO A 641 42.84 -31.84 -17.90
CA PRO A 641 41.68 -32.64 -17.51
C PRO A 641 41.04 -33.43 -18.65
N ASN A 642 41.14 -33.00 -19.91
CA ASN A 642 40.42 -33.59 -21.03
C ASN A 642 41.34 -33.93 -22.23
N PRO A 643 42.36 -34.79 -22.07
CA PRO A 643 43.28 -35.11 -23.17
C PRO A 643 42.56 -35.68 -24.40
N ARG A 644 43.11 -35.35 -25.57
CA ARG A 644 42.79 -35.91 -26.89
C ARG A 644 44.08 -36.34 -27.55
N TYR A 645 44.15 -37.58 -28.02
CA TYR A 645 45.34 -38.22 -28.55
C TYR A 645 45.24 -38.42 -30.06
N GLU A 646 46.32 -38.08 -30.77
CA GLU A 646 46.52 -38.33 -32.20
C GLU A 646 47.79 -39.16 -32.41
N PHE A 647 47.69 -40.26 -33.14
CA PHE A 647 48.78 -41.21 -33.35
C PHE A 647 49.33 -41.07 -34.76
N TRP A 648 50.65 -40.97 -34.85
CA TRP A 648 51.40 -40.79 -36.10
C TRP A 648 52.36 -41.96 -36.31
N ILE A 649 52.45 -42.45 -37.55
CA ILE A 649 53.38 -43.49 -37.98
C ILE A 649 54.24 -42.97 -39.13
N LEU A 650 55.55 -43.23 -39.08
CA LEU A 650 56.50 -43.05 -40.17
C LEU A 650 56.88 -44.44 -40.72
N ASP A 651 56.61 -44.67 -42.00
CA ASP A 651 56.96 -45.90 -42.71
C ASP A 651 58.46 -45.90 -43.11
N PRO A 652 59.19 -47.02 -43.03
CA PRO A 652 60.60 -47.10 -43.42
C PRO A 652 60.87 -46.73 -44.89
N SER A 653 59.87 -46.79 -45.76
CA SER A 653 59.97 -46.36 -47.16
C SER A 653 59.65 -44.87 -47.38
N SER A 654 59.29 -44.13 -46.33
CA SER A 654 58.83 -42.73 -46.38
C SER A 654 59.72 -41.79 -45.58
N SER A 655 59.81 -40.53 -46.04
CA SER A 655 60.36 -39.41 -45.26
C SER A 655 59.28 -38.57 -44.56
N SER A 656 57.99 -38.84 -44.81
CA SER A 656 56.85 -38.12 -44.23
C SER A 656 56.04 -38.96 -43.25
N TRP A 657 55.71 -38.36 -42.11
CA TRP A 657 54.81 -38.92 -41.12
C TRP A 657 53.36 -38.94 -41.64
N ALA A 658 52.61 -39.99 -41.32
CA ALA A 658 51.19 -40.11 -41.62
C ALA A 658 50.36 -40.22 -40.33
N ILE A 659 49.18 -39.58 -40.31
CA ILE A 659 48.19 -39.75 -39.24
C ILE A 659 47.65 -41.18 -39.33
N ALA A 660 47.85 -41.96 -38.28
CA ALA A 660 47.36 -43.33 -38.15
C ALA A 660 46.03 -43.39 -37.37
N GLN A 661 45.82 -42.45 -36.45
CA GLN A 661 44.55 -42.21 -35.77
C GLN A 661 44.45 -40.73 -35.42
N ALA A 662 43.46 -40.02 -35.99
CA ALA A 662 43.21 -38.60 -35.71
C ALA A 662 42.82 -38.35 -34.24
N TYR A 663 42.94 -37.10 -33.78
CA TYR A 663 42.58 -36.69 -32.42
C TYR A 663 41.26 -37.27 -31.89
N SER A 664 41.35 -38.11 -30.85
CA SER A 664 40.21 -38.72 -30.17
C SER A 664 40.44 -38.81 -28.66
N SER A 665 39.41 -39.17 -27.89
CA SER A 665 39.57 -39.49 -26.46
C SER A 665 40.20 -40.87 -26.20
N SER A 666 40.45 -41.69 -27.24
CA SER A 666 41.08 -43.00 -27.08
C SER A 666 42.58 -42.86 -26.78
N PRO A 667 43.07 -43.36 -25.63
CA PRO A 667 44.49 -43.39 -25.33
C PRO A 667 45.23 -44.53 -26.04
N ALA A 668 44.57 -45.32 -26.90
CA ALA A 668 45.17 -46.43 -27.61
C ALA A 668 44.87 -46.41 -29.11
N PHE A 669 45.81 -46.92 -29.90
CA PHE A 669 45.73 -47.15 -31.33
C PHE A 669 46.15 -48.59 -31.65
N ALA A 670 45.28 -49.32 -32.36
CA ALA A 670 45.53 -50.68 -32.81
C ALA A 670 46.16 -50.66 -34.23
N TRP A 671 47.45 -50.95 -34.31
CA TRP A 671 48.24 -50.95 -35.53
C TRP A 671 48.32 -52.35 -36.15
N SER A 672 47.68 -52.53 -37.31
CA SER A 672 47.85 -53.74 -38.13
C SER A 672 49.09 -53.61 -39.01
N THR A 673 50.01 -54.57 -38.88
CA THR A 673 51.24 -54.64 -39.69
C THR A 673 51.12 -55.62 -40.87
N THR A 674 49.96 -56.24 -41.06
CA THR A 674 49.69 -57.16 -42.19
C THR A 674 49.84 -56.43 -43.53
N GLY A 675 50.66 -56.98 -44.42
CA GLY A 675 50.94 -56.39 -45.74
C GLY A 675 51.82 -55.14 -45.71
N LYS A 676 52.48 -54.83 -44.59
CA LYS A 676 53.46 -53.75 -44.48
C LYS A 676 54.88 -54.25 -44.82
N PRO A 677 55.76 -53.41 -45.40
CA PRO A 677 57.16 -53.78 -45.60
C PRO A 677 57.88 -54.02 -44.26
N ALA A 678 58.87 -54.91 -44.27
CA ALA A 678 59.82 -55.02 -43.16
C ALA A 678 60.74 -53.78 -43.10
N GLY A 679 61.18 -53.41 -41.91
CA GLY A 679 62.02 -52.23 -41.69
C GLY A 679 61.77 -51.55 -40.35
N ILE A 680 62.39 -50.39 -40.15
CA ILE A 680 62.26 -49.58 -38.93
C ILE A 680 61.16 -48.54 -39.14
N TYR A 681 59.99 -48.79 -38.58
CA TYR A 681 58.94 -47.78 -38.41
C TYR A 681 59.32 -46.82 -37.29
N ARG A 682 58.67 -45.65 -37.25
CA ARG A 682 58.60 -44.84 -36.02
C ARG A 682 57.16 -44.51 -35.67
N TYR A 683 56.87 -44.41 -34.38
CA TYR A 683 55.58 -43.92 -33.88
C TYR A 683 55.75 -42.70 -32.97
N SER A 684 54.78 -41.80 -33.02
CA SER A 684 54.69 -40.60 -32.18
C SER A 684 53.23 -40.40 -31.76
N VAL A 685 53.00 -39.85 -30.56
CA VAL A 685 51.64 -39.58 -30.06
C VAL A 685 51.56 -38.14 -29.62
N TRP A 686 50.67 -37.38 -30.26
CA TRP A 686 50.46 -35.96 -30.02
C TRP A 686 49.23 -35.83 -29.13
N VAL A 687 49.28 -34.95 -28.13
CA VAL A 687 48.16 -34.72 -27.22
C VAL A 687 47.86 -33.24 -27.04
N ARG A 688 46.57 -32.93 -26.89
CA ARG A 688 46.07 -31.62 -26.46
C ARG A 688 44.85 -31.77 -25.57
N ASP A 689 44.56 -30.78 -24.74
CA ASP A 689 43.26 -30.72 -24.05
C ASP A 689 42.14 -30.46 -25.07
N ALA A 690 40.95 -30.97 -24.80
CA ALA A 690 39.77 -30.81 -25.66
C ALA A 690 39.37 -29.36 -25.95
N VAL A 691 39.76 -28.38 -25.12
CA VAL A 691 39.52 -26.94 -25.39
C VAL A 691 40.74 -26.22 -25.99
N SER A 692 41.84 -26.93 -26.28
CA SER A 692 43.00 -26.35 -26.95
C SER A 692 42.77 -26.23 -28.46
N SER A 693 42.97 -25.01 -28.98
CA SER A 693 42.98 -24.73 -30.42
C SER A 693 44.35 -24.98 -31.08
N ALA A 694 45.38 -25.33 -30.30
CA ALA A 694 46.69 -25.65 -30.82
C ALA A 694 46.70 -26.96 -31.62
N GLY A 695 47.69 -27.12 -32.50
CA GLY A 695 47.93 -28.37 -33.22
C GLY A 695 48.29 -29.54 -32.29
N TYR A 696 48.93 -29.24 -31.17
CA TYR A 696 49.16 -30.10 -30.00
C TYR A 696 49.51 -29.20 -28.80
N ASP A 697 49.34 -29.69 -27.57
CA ASP A 697 49.90 -29.06 -26.37
C ASP A 697 51.30 -29.64 -26.06
N THR A 698 51.46 -30.95 -26.24
CA THR A 698 52.72 -31.69 -26.07
C THR A 698 52.70 -32.99 -26.89
N PHE A 699 53.84 -33.64 -27.10
CA PHE A 699 53.94 -34.87 -27.89
C PHE A 699 55.02 -35.84 -27.39
N PHE A 700 54.79 -37.13 -27.63
CA PHE A 700 55.75 -38.20 -27.41
C PHE A 700 56.63 -38.35 -28.66
N PRO A 701 57.96 -38.22 -28.56
CA PRO A 701 58.85 -38.16 -29.72
C PRO A 701 58.92 -39.48 -30.50
N GLY A 702 59.29 -39.37 -31.78
CA GLY A 702 59.27 -40.46 -32.76
C GLY A 702 60.16 -41.66 -32.41
N THR A 703 59.57 -42.66 -31.76
CA THR A 703 60.24 -43.86 -31.22
C THR A 703 60.25 -44.97 -32.26
N ALA A 704 61.39 -45.65 -32.41
CA ALA A 704 61.59 -46.70 -33.40
C ALA A 704 60.83 -48.01 -33.05
N TYR A 705 60.30 -48.67 -34.06
CA TYR A 705 59.66 -49.98 -33.95
C TYR A 705 60.04 -50.84 -35.18
N THR A 706 60.77 -51.93 -34.95
CA THR A 706 61.33 -52.76 -36.03
C THR A 706 60.41 -53.92 -36.40
N LEU A 707 60.12 -54.06 -37.70
CA LEU A 707 59.46 -55.22 -38.28
C LEU A 707 60.43 -56.08 -39.11
N ASN A 708 60.49 -57.38 -38.84
CA ASN A 708 61.37 -58.35 -39.50
C ASN A 708 60.62 -59.20 -40.54
N THR A 709 61.35 -59.74 -41.52
CA THR A 709 60.84 -60.81 -42.40
C THR A 709 61.02 -62.20 -41.75
N PRO A 710 60.04 -63.10 -41.88
CA PRO A 710 60.20 -64.50 -41.45
C PRO A 710 61.17 -65.26 -42.37
N CYS A 711 61.77 -66.35 -41.86
CA CYS A 711 62.69 -67.17 -42.65
C CYS A 711 61.93 -67.92 -43.76
N THR A 712 62.38 -67.80 -45.01
CA THR A 712 61.66 -68.37 -46.16
C THR A 712 62.16 -69.75 -46.57
N SER A 713 63.44 -70.05 -46.33
CA SER A 713 64.00 -71.39 -46.54
C SER A 713 65.12 -71.73 -45.56
N VAL A 714 65.37 -73.02 -45.39
CA VAL A 714 66.55 -73.56 -44.70
C VAL A 714 67.06 -74.79 -45.46
N ILE A 715 68.37 -74.84 -45.66
CA ILE A 715 69.09 -76.02 -46.13
C ILE A 715 69.88 -76.61 -44.96
N ALA A 716 70.04 -77.94 -44.92
CA ALA A 716 70.92 -78.59 -43.97
C ALA A 716 71.76 -79.68 -44.64
N THR A 717 73.00 -79.81 -44.19
CA THR A 717 73.99 -80.78 -44.66
C THR A 717 74.57 -81.56 -43.48
N ALA A 718 75.14 -82.74 -43.76
CA ALA A 718 75.76 -83.59 -42.76
C ALA A 718 77.17 -83.98 -43.21
N ALA A 719 78.15 -83.82 -42.32
CA ALA A 719 79.56 -84.13 -42.58
C ALA A 719 80.15 -85.00 -41.45
N PRO A 720 80.82 -86.13 -41.76
CA PRO A 720 80.96 -86.77 -43.07
C PRO A 720 79.61 -87.14 -43.72
N ALA A 721 79.61 -87.40 -45.04
CA ALA A 721 78.40 -87.78 -45.77
C ALA A 721 77.97 -89.23 -45.43
N SER A 722 76.66 -89.47 -45.43
CA SER A 722 76.08 -90.82 -45.24
C SER A 722 76.45 -91.77 -46.40
N PRO A 723 76.68 -93.07 -46.16
CA PRO A 723 76.67 -93.76 -44.86
C PRO A 723 77.99 -93.61 -44.09
N GLN A 724 77.93 -93.77 -42.76
CA GLN A 724 79.12 -93.79 -41.88
C GLN A 724 79.06 -94.94 -40.87
N SER A 725 80.22 -95.41 -40.39
CA SER A 725 80.29 -96.41 -39.33
C SER A 725 79.91 -95.84 -37.97
N ARG A 726 79.26 -96.66 -37.14
CA ARG A 726 78.95 -96.32 -35.73
C ARG A 726 80.21 -95.91 -34.95
N GLY A 727 80.10 -94.80 -34.22
CA GLY A 727 81.20 -94.18 -33.48
C GLY A 727 81.76 -92.92 -34.14
N ALA A 728 81.40 -92.64 -35.39
CA ALA A 728 81.68 -91.34 -36.02
C ALA A 728 80.94 -90.19 -35.32
N THR A 729 81.54 -89.00 -35.31
CA THR A 729 80.86 -87.75 -34.92
C THR A 729 80.42 -87.03 -36.18
N ILE A 730 79.12 -86.82 -36.34
CA ILE A 730 78.51 -86.20 -37.51
C ILE A 730 78.16 -84.74 -37.19
N ALA A 731 78.70 -83.79 -37.95
CA ALA A 731 78.30 -82.40 -37.86
C ALA A 731 77.15 -82.13 -38.83
N PHE A 732 75.98 -81.82 -38.28
CA PHE A 732 74.88 -81.23 -39.04
C PHE A 732 75.06 -79.72 -39.10
N SER A 733 75.02 -79.15 -40.29
CA SER A 733 75.18 -77.71 -40.53
C SER A 733 73.98 -77.21 -41.32
N ALA A 734 73.29 -76.20 -40.79
CA ALA A 734 72.15 -75.58 -41.42
C ALA A 734 72.47 -74.16 -41.89
N ARG A 735 71.74 -73.68 -42.89
CA ARG A 735 71.77 -72.28 -43.32
C ARG A 735 70.38 -71.86 -43.76
N ALA A 736 69.83 -70.89 -43.06
CA ALA A 736 68.56 -70.28 -43.41
C ALA A 736 68.75 -69.11 -44.38
N SER A 737 67.65 -68.67 -44.98
CA SER A 737 67.59 -67.50 -45.88
C SER A 737 66.21 -66.85 -45.80
N GLY A 738 66.12 -65.58 -46.20
CA GLY A 738 64.89 -64.78 -46.16
C GLY A 738 64.62 -64.00 -44.87
N CYS A 739 65.36 -64.29 -43.79
CA CYS A 739 65.26 -63.60 -42.50
C CYS A 739 66.60 -62.97 -42.05
N PRO A 740 66.56 -61.85 -41.30
CA PRO A 740 67.76 -61.20 -40.78
C PRO A 740 68.40 -61.92 -39.57
N ASN A 741 67.63 -62.57 -38.70
CA ASN A 741 68.10 -63.12 -37.43
C ASN A 741 67.66 -64.60 -37.21
N PRO A 742 68.13 -65.55 -38.04
CA PRO A 742 67.71 -66.95 -37.94
C PRO A 742 68.15 -67.62 -36.62
N GLN A 743 67.20 -68.24 -35.94
CA GLN A 743 67.40 -69.20 -34.86
C GLN A 743 67.08 -70.61 -35.36
N TYR A 744 67.95 -71.57 -35.06
CA TYR A 744 67.90 -72.95 -35.54
C TYR A 744 67.60 -73.93 -34.40
N GLU A 745 66.77 -74.93 -34.69
CA GLU A 745 66.40 -76.01 -33.79
C GLU A 745 66.58 -77.36 -34.52
N PHE A 746 67.29 -78.31 -33.91
CA PHE A 746 67.68 -79.58 -34.55
C PHE A 746 66.94 -80.76 -33.93
N TRP A 747 66.46 -81.65 -34.80
CA TRP A 747 65.66 -82.81 -34.45
C TRP A 747 66.21 -84.08 -35.12
N ILE A 748 66.22 -85.22 -34.40
CA ILE A 748 66.64 -86.53 -34.92
C ILE A 748 65.58 -87.60 -34.62
N LEU A 749 65.32 -88.49 -35.58
CA LEU A 749 64.49 -89.68 -35.46
C LEU A 749 65.36 -90.94 -35.59
N ALA A 750 65.27 -91.85 -34.62
CA ALA A 750 66.03 -93.10 -34.61
C ALA A 750 65.39 -94.19 -35.51
N PRO A 751 66.17 -95.16 -36.04
CA PRO A 751 65.64 -96.28 -36.83
C PRO A 751 64.55 -97.03 -36.07
N GLY A 752 63.38 -97.20 -36.68
CA GLY A 752 62.23 -97.87 -36.07
C GLY A 752 61.46 -97.04 -35.02
N SER A 753 61.89 -95.81 -34.72
CA SER A 753 61.13 -94.88 -33.87
C SER A 753 60.05 -94.16 -34.69
N SER A 754 58.92 -93.85 -34.04
CA SER A 754 57.90 -92.90 -34.53
C SER A 754 58.00 -91.52 -33.87
N THR A 755 58.89 -91.33 -32.90
CA THR A 755 59.00 -90.10 -32.10
C THR A 755 60.32 -89.38 -32.37
N TRP A 756 60.21 -88.15 -32.87
CA TRP A 756 61.33 -87.23 -33.06
C TRP A 756 61.88 -86.75 -31.70
N GLN A 757 63.21 -86.68 -31.58
CA GLN A 757 63.91 -86.16 -30.41
C GLN A 757 64.51 -84.79 -30.72
N LEU A 758 64.21 -83.80 -29.88
CA LEU A 758 64.88 -82.51 -29.88
C LEU A 758 66.32 -82.71 -29.40
N VAL A 759 67.30 -82.36 -30.23
CA VAL A 759 68.73 -82.50 -29.90
C VAL A 759 69.44 -81.16 -29.72
N GLN A 760 68.85 -80.06 -30.18
CA GLN A 760 69.28 -78.69 -29.87
C GLN A 760 68.09 -77.73 -30.03
N GLY A 761 67.71 -77.02 -28.96
CA GLY A 761 66.65 -76.00 -28.99
C GLY A 761 67.02 -74.74 -29.80
N TYR A 762 66.01 -73.94 -30.16
CA TYR A 762 66.19 -72.67 -30.87
C TYR A 762 67.32 -71.79 -30.34
N SER A 763 68.35 -71.60 -31.16
CA SER A 763 69.49 -70.71 -30.88
C SER A 763 70.13 -70.20 -32.18
N THR A 764 71.01 -69.20 -32.10
CA THR A 764 71.75 -68.70 -33.29
C THR A 764 72.81 -69.69 -33.80
N ASN A 765 73.05 -70.80 -33.10
CA ASN A 765 74.01 -71.82 -33.50
C ASN A 765 73.46 -72.66 -34.66
N ALA A 766 73.94 -72.38 -35.86
CA ALA A 766 73.53 -73.05 -37.09
C ALA A 766 74.17 -74.45 -37.29
N THR A 767 74.82 -75.01 -36.28
CA THR A 767 75.44 -76.34 -36.33
C THR A 767 75.08 -77.17 -35.10
N PHE A 768 74.99 -78.48 -35.27
CA PHE A 768 74.78 -79.46 -34.21
C PHE A 768 75.72 -80.65 -34.41
N SER A 769 76.42 -81.08 -33.36
CA SER A 769 77.38 -82.19 -33.42
C SER A 769 76.80 -83.44 -32.78
N TRP A 770 76.66 -84.50 -33.57
CA TRP A 770 76.01 -85.75 -33.17
C TRP A 770 77.04 -86.88 -33.03
N ASN A 771 77.34 -87.27 -31.78
CA ASN A 771 78.16 -88.44 -31.50
C ASN A 771 77.31 -89.72 -31.64
N THR A 772 77.73 -90.61 -32.55
CA THR A 772 77.01 -91.87 -32.86
C THR A 772 77.52 -93.08 -32.07
N ALA A 773 78.46 -92.91 -31.15
CA ALA A 773 78.92 -93.99 -30.27
C ALA A 773 77.76 -94.58 -29.47
N GLY A 774 77.65 -95.91 -29.48
CA GLY A 774 76.57 -96.65 -28.80
C GLY A 774 75.18 -96.52 -29.44
N LYS A 775 75.04 -95.90 -30.62
CA LYS A 775 73.77 -95.80 -31.34
C LYS A 775 73.53 -97.03 -32.24
N PRO A 776 72.29 -97.54 -32.38
CA PRO A 776 71.99 -98.67 -33.26
C PRO A 776 72.24 -98.32 -34.74
N ALA A 777 72.59 -99.33 -35.54
CA ALA A 777 72.71 -99.20 -36.99
C ALA A 777 71.35 -99.02 -37.66
N GLY A 778 71.33 -98.41 -38.84
CA GLY A 778 70.11 -98.16 -39.62
C GLY A 778 69.97 -96.71 -40.08
N ASN A 779 68.82 -96.40 -40.67
CA ASN A 779 68.49 -95.08 -41.21
C ASN A 779 67.85 -94.20 -40.13
N TYR A 780 68.58 -93.17 -39.72
CA TYR A 780 68.05 -92.05 -38.93
C TYR A 780 67.44 -91.03 -39.88
N LEU A 781 66.48 -90.23 -39.41
CA LEU A 781 66.12 -88.98 -40.09
C LEU A 781 66.63 -87.79 -39.25
N TYR A 782 67.07 -86.72 -39.90
CA TYR A 782 67.33 -85.43 -39.26
C TYR A 782 66.51 -84.32 -39.91
N SER A 783 66.08 -83.35 -39.10
CA SER A 783 65.32 -82.17 -39.52
C SER A 783 65.85 -80.95 -38.79
N VAL A 784 65.82 -79.78 -39.44
CA VAL A 784 66.24 -78.51 -38.82
C VAL A 784 65.16 -77.48 -39.04
N TRP A 785 64.59 -76.97 -37.95
CA TRP A 785 63.53 -75.98 -37.96
C TRP A 785 64.17 -74.60 -37.74
N VAL A 786 63.68 -73.58 -38.43
CA VAL A 786 64.21 -72.21 -38.29
C VAL A 786 63.08 -71.20 -38.12
N ARG A 787 63.33 -70.15 -37.34
CA ARG A 787 62.53 -68.93 -37.29
C ARG A 787 63.42 -67.70 -37.16
N ASP A 788 62.93 -66.53 -37.56
CA ASP A 788 63.56 -65.26 -37.17
C ASP A 788 63.37 -65.01 -35.67
N ALA A 789 64.34 -64.38 -35.01
CA ALA A 789 64.26 -64.03 -33.59
C ALA A 789 63.08 -63.10 -33.23
N GLY A 790 62.52 -62.37 -34.21
CA GLY A 790 61.29 -61.58 -34.07
C GLY A 790 59.99 -62.32 -34.42
N SER A 791 60.05 -63.60 -34.80
CA SER A 791 58.86 -64.39 -35.13
C SER A 791 58.16 -64.94 -33.89
N ALA A 792 56.84 -64.76 -33.84
CA ALA A 792 55.97 -65.37 -32.83
C ALA A 792 55.52 -66.79 -33.20
N ALA A 793 55.89 -67.29 -34.38
CA ALA A 793 55.56 -68.65 -34.81
C ALA A 793 56.44 -69.70 -34.10
N ALA A 794 55.95 -70.94 -34.03
CA ALA A 794 56.75 -72.07 -33.54
C ALA A 794 57.99 -72.27 -34.42
N TYR A 795 57.82 -72.19 -35.74
CA TYR A 795 58.86 -72.12 -36.77
C TYR A 795 58.34 -71.26 -37.94
N ASP A 796 59.24 -70.67 -38.72
CA ASP A 796 58.90 -70.01 -39.99
C ASP A 796 58.99 -70.99 -41.16
N THR A 797 60.01 -71.85 -41.16
CA THR A 797 60.25 -72.90 -42.17
C THR A 797 61.13 -74.01 -41.60
N TYR A 798 61.20 -75.17 -42.26
CA TYR A 798 61.99 -76.31 -41.79
C TYR A 798 62.59 -77.12 -42.94
N PHE A 799 63.74 -77.75 -42.66
CA PHE A 799 64.38 -78.72 -43.53
C PHE A 799 63.75 -80.10 -43.27
N PRO A 800 63.21 -80.78 -44.30
CA PRO A 800 62.44 -82.01 -44.12
C PRO A 800 63.31 -83.17 -43.66
N GLY A 801 62.67 -84.15 -43.00
CA GLY A 801 63.32 -85.32 -42.41
C GLY A 801 64.14 -86.13 -43.42
N THR A 802 65.45 -85.89 -43.45
CA THR A 802 66.36 -86.46 -44.45
C THR A 802 67.12 -87.64 -43.88
N ALA A 803 67.25 -88.72 -44.65
CA ALA A 803 67.87 -89.96 -44.19
C ALA A 803 69.39 -89.84 -44.02
N TYR A 804 69.89 -90.41 -42.93
CA TYR A 804 71.31 -90.58 -42.64
C TYR A 804 71.56 -91.99 -42.09
N THR A 805 72.40 -92.78 -42.76
CA THR A 805 72.58 -94.21 -42.50
C THR A 805 73.83 -94.48 -41.66
N LEU A 806 73.67 -95.22 -40.56
CA LEU A 806 74.78 -95.75 -39.77
C LEU A 806 74.96 -97.26 -39.99
N THR A 807 76.20 -97.69 -40.20
CA THR A 807 76.61 -99.11 -40.39
C THR A 807 77.32 -99.69 -39.17
#